data_AF-M2XYH6-F1
#
_entry.id   AF-M2XYH6-F1
#
_cell.length_a   1.000
_cell.length_b   1.000
_cell.length_c   1.000
_cell.angle_alpha   90.00
_cell.angle_beta   90.00
_cell.angle_gamma   90.00
#
_symmetry.space_group_name_H-M   'P 1'
#
loop_
_entity.id
_entity.type
_entity.pdbx_description
1 polymer ?
#
loop_
_entity_poly.entity_id
_entity_poly.type
_entity_poly.pdbx_seq_one_letter_code
_entity_poly.pdbx_strand_id
1 'polypeptide(L)'
;MNQSLDATTLKLEQIINKSYKYGFSTKIQNEDFPKGINEEIVTLISKKKNEPKYMLDFRLKAYKKWKQMYVPKWQYLKFEQINYQNILYYSVPKQQKKLQSLNEVDPELLKTFEKLGIPLNEQKRLTNVAVDAVFDSVSIGTTFKQELADQGIIFCSISEAIQKYPSLIQKYLGSVVPIGDNYFAALNSAVFTDGSFCYIPPDTICPLELSTYFRINNEESGQFERTLIIADRNSYVSYLEGCTAPQYKKNQLHAAVVEIIALENSEVKYSTVQNWYSGDENGNGGIYNFVTKRGLCAERNSKISWTQVETGSAITWKYPSCILVGNYSKGEFYSVALTNHYQQADTGSKMIHIGKNSKSKIISKGISTGKSINSYRGKVKISSNASKARNYSQCDSLLIGNSSEANTFPYIEVHNRSSIIEHEASISKINEEKLFYFMQRGISIEEAISLIVSGFCKEVFTELPLEFALEADKLLGLKLEGTNTEEYILNGINLNVKQGEIHAIMGPNGSGEIIFQEQNLLDYTIEDRANLGIFLAFQYPLEISGVNNIDFLRLAYNSKLKFNQTSTVDPLKFLEIVYPKLKLVGLDESFLHRKVNEGFSGGEKKKNEILQMALLDAKLAILDETDSGLDIDALKDISNAIKSILKISQFKQSIIIITHYQRILNYIQPDYIHVMYKGKIIKTGDASLASELESKGYEWITSE
;
A
#
# COMPACT_ATOMS: atom_id res chain seq x y z
N MET A 1 3.56 24.78 -35.15
CA MET A 1 3.94 24.50 -33.75
C MET A 1 2.78 24.00 -32.88
N ASN A 2 1.69 23.45 -33.45
CA ASN A 2 0.55 22.87 -32.69
C ASN A 2 0.37 21.35 -32.90
N GLN A 3 1.35 20.63 -33.46
CA GLN A 3 1.22 19.19 -33.75
C GLN A 3 2.06 18.28 -32.83
N SER A 4 3.00 18.81 -32.05
CA SER A 4 3.83 18.02 -31.12
C SER A 4 3.30 17.97 -29.69
N LEU A 5 2.42 18.90 -29.29
CA LEU A 5 1.80 18.93 -27.97
C LEU A 5 0.61 17.95 -27.85
N ASP A 6 -0.17 17.75 -28.92
CA ASP A 6 -1.27 16.77 -28.92
C ASP A 6 -0.77 15.31 -28.81
N ALA A 7 0.40 14.99 -29.36
CA ALA A 7 0.93 13.62 -29.36
C ALA A 7 1.39 13.11 -27.98
N THR A 8 1.75 14.03 -27.08
CA THR A 8 2.21 13.73 -25.71
C THR A 8 1.02 13.60 -24.76
N THR A 9 0.02 14.47 -24.91
CA THR A 9 -1.27 14.40 -24.20
C THR A 9 -2.07 13.14 -24.60
N LEU A 10 -2.09 12.80 -25.89
CA LEU A 10 -2.73 11.56 -26.38
C LEU A 10 -2.02 10.28 -25.89
N LYS A 11 -0.70 10.33 -25.66
CA LYS A 11 0.04 9.20 -25.06
C LYS A 11 -0.12 9.13 -23.54
N LEU A 12 -0.25 10.26 -22.84
CA LEU A 12 -0.49 10.31 -21.39
C LEU A 12 -1.92 9.91 -21.03
N GLU A 13 -2.95 10.39 -21.75
CA GLU A 13 -4.33 9.90 -21.56
C GLU A 13 -4.46 8.40 -21.86
N GLN A 14 -3.65 7.86 -22.78
CA GLN A 14 -3.55 6.41 -23.04
C GLN A 14 -2.79 5.63 -21.96
N ILE A 15 -1.94 6.28 -21.16
CA ILE A 15 -1.17 5.66 -20.06
C ILE A 15 -1.90 5.81 -18.72
N ILE A 16 -2.56 6.94 -18.48
CA ILE A 16 -3.47 7.22 -17.34
C ILE A 16 -4.73 6.36 -17.47
N ASN A 17 -5.29 6.22 -18.69
CA ASN A 17 -6.25 5.17 -19.03
C ASN A 17 -5.55 3.84 -19.38
N LYS A 18 -4.47 3.45 -18.69
CA LYS A 18 -4.11 2.03 -18.69
C LYS A 18 -5.29 1.29 -18.06
N SER A 19 -6.12 0.75 -18.93
CA SER A 19 -7.23 -0.13 -18.59
C SER A 19 -6.76 -1.06 -17.48
N TYR A 20 -7.49 -1.07 -16.36
CA TYR A 20 -7.23 -1.95 -15.23
C TYR A 20 -6.80 -3.32 -15.77
N LYS A 21 -5.51 -3.67 -15.55
CA LYS A 21 -4.81 -4.74 -16.29
C LYS A 21 -5.55 -6.07 -16.25
N TYR A 22 -6.30 -6.30 -15.17
CA TYR A 22 -7.05 -7.52 -14.91
C TYR A 22 -8.54 -7.41 -15.29
N GLY A 23 -8.93 -6.37 -16.05
CA GLY A 23 -10.31 -6.04 -16.41
C GLY A 23 -10.96 -6.95 -17.44
N PHE A 24 -10.21 -7.90 -17.99
CA PHE A 24 -10.69 -8.81 -19.03
C PHE A 24 -11.73 -9.80 -18.49
N SER A 25 -12.78 -10.04 -19.28
CA SER A 25 -13.77 -11.09 -19.03
C SER A 25 -13.51 -12.32 -19.91
N THR A 26 -13.91 -13.48 -19.43
CA THR A 26 -13.85 -14.75 -20.19
C THR A 26 -15.26 -15.11 -20.67
N LYS A 27 -15.43 -15.41 -21.96
CA LYS A 27 -16.75 -15.69 -22.54
C LYS A 27 -17.14 -17.16 -22.32
N ILE A 28 -17.60 -17.47 -21.12
CA ILE A 28 -18.08 -18.82 -20.77
C ILE A 28 -19.62 -18.81 -20.74
N GLN A 29 -20.27 -19.83 -21.33
CA GLN A 29 -21.71 -20.00 -21.22
C GLN A 29 -22.09 -20.54 -19.84
N ASN A 30 -22.97 -19.83 -19.12
CA ASN A 30 -23.44 -20.20 -17.79
C ASN A 30 -24.82 -20.90 -17.83
N GLU A 31 -25.09 -21.77 -16.87
CA GLU A 31 -26.43 -22.33 -16.64
C GLU A 31 -27.43 -21.21 -16.28
N ASP A 32 -28.67 -21.35 -16.75
CA ASP A 32 -29.75 -20.43 -16.40
C ASP A 32 -30.15 -20.61 -14.93
N PHE A 33 -30.19 -19.52 -14.19
CA PHE A 33 -30.64 -19.48 -12.79
C PHE A 33 -31.48 -18.22 -12.52
N PRO A 34 -32.59 -18.32 -11.77
CA PRO A 34 -33.47 -17.17 -11.52
C PRO A 34 -32.81 -16.10 -10.62
N LYS A 35 -33.12 -14.83 -10.90
CA LYS A 35 -32.69 -13.69 -10.07
C LYS A 35 -33.54 -13.54 -8.82
N GLY A 36 -32.94 -12.89 -7.83
CA GLY A 36 -33.60 -12.47 -6.60
C GLY A 36 -33.46 -13.46 -5.47
N ILE A 37 -34.10 -13.15 -4.34
CA ILE A 37 -33.95 -13.92 -3.11
C ILE A 37 -35.33 -14.19 -2.49
N ASN A 38 -35.67 -15.47 -2.44
CA ASN A 38 -36.84 -16.00 -1.75
C ASN A 38 -36.55 -17.42 -1.19
N GLU A 39 -37.52 -18.04 -0.52
CA GLU A 39 -37.33 -19.40 0.03
C GLU A 39 -37.11 -20.45 -1.06
N GLU A 40 -37.71 -20.24 -2.24
CA GLU A 40 -37.57 -21.13 -3.40
C GLU A 40 -36.15 -21.07 -3.97
N ILE A 41 -35.56 -19.88 -4.09
CA ILE A 41 -34.17 -19.67 -4.53
C ILE A 41 -33.21 -20.37 -3.56
N VAL A 42 -33.38 -20.17 -2.25
CA VAL A 42 -32.54 -20.82 -1.23
C VAL A 42 -32.64 -22.35 -1.34
N THR A 43 -33.85 -22.86 -1.52
CA THR A 43 -34.10 -24.30 -1.70
C THR A 43 -33.49 -24.82 -3.01
N LEU A 44 -33.56 -24.02 -4.09
CA LEU A 44 -33.00 -24.35 -5.39
C LEU A 44 -31.47 -24.42 -5.37
N ILE A 45 -30.80 -23.47 -4.69
CA ILE A 45 -29.35 -23.52 -4.45
C ILE A 45 -28.98 -24.82 -3.76
N SER A 46 -29.64 -25.12 -2.64
CA SER A 46 -29.37 -26.31 -1.84
C SER A 46 -29.58 -27.61 -2.63
N LYS A 47 -30.65 -27.67 -3.44
CA LYS A 47 -30.96 -28.81 -4.33
C LYS A 47 -29.92 -28.97 -5.45
N LYS A 48 -29.53 -27.87 -6.12
CA LYS A 48 -28.50 -27.89 -7.18
C LYS A 48 -27.15 -28.38 -6.67
N LYS A 49 -26.82 -28.06 -5.41
CA LYS A 49 -25.59 -28.49 -4.75
C LYS A 49 -25.66 -29.86 -4.08
N ASN A 50 -26.82 -30.53 -4.15
CA ASN A 50 -27.08 -31.81 -3.50
C ASN A 50 -26.71 -31.81 -2.01
N GLU A 51 -27.14 -30.76 -1.29
CA GLU A 51 -26.80 -30.58 0.12
C GLU A 51 -27.64 -31.48 1.04
N PRO A 52 -27.07 -31.95 2.16
CA PRO A 52 -27.84 -32.63 3.20
C PRO A 52 -28.90 -31.72 3.83
N LYS A 53 -29.97 -32.32 4.37
CA LYS A 53 -31.11 -31.60 4.97
C LYS A 53 -30.71 -30.56 6.04
N TYR A 54 -29.70 -30.86 6.87
CA TYR A 54 -29.26 -29.93 7.91
C TYR A 54 -28.74 -28.60 7.34
N MET A 55 -28.14 -28.60 6.13
CA MET A 55 -27.70 -27.37 5.48
C MET A 55 -28.85 -26.58 4.89
N LEU A 56 -29.84 -27.24 4.30
CA LEU A 56 -31.06 -26.55 3.88
C LEU A 56 -31.74 -25.86 5.06
N ASP A 57 -31.85 -26.55 6.20
CA ASP A 57 -32.42 -25.97 7.43
C ASP A 57 -31.60 -24.78 7.95
N PHE A 58 -30.27 -24.85 7.89
CA PHE A 58 -29.37 -23.73 8.23
C PHE A 58 -29.65 -22.51 7.34
N ARG A 59 -29.71 -22.70 6.02
CA ARG A 59 -29.96 -21.64 5.04
C ARG A 59 -31.34 -21.00 5.19
N LEU A 60 -32.38 -21.81 5.36
CA LEU A 60 -33.75 -21.30 5.55
C LEU A 60 -33.90 -20.52 6.85
N LYS A 61 -33.24 -20.96 7.95
CA LYS A 61 -33.20 -20.20 9.21
C LYS A 61 -32.48 -18.86 9.03
N ALA A 62 -31.37 -18.85 8.32
CA ALA A 62 -30.63 -17.61 8.02
C ALA A 62 -31.49 -16.63 7.21
N TYR A 63 -32.17 -17.11 6.16
CA TYR A 63 -33.06 -16.29 5.34
C TYR A 63 -34.21 -15.68 6.14
N LYS A 64 -34.86 -16.48 7.01
CA LYS A 64 -35.93 -16.00 7.89
C LYS A 64 -35.45 -14.91 8.85
N LYS A 65 -34.25 -15.07 9.43
CA LYS A 65 -33.63 -14.03 10.26
C LYS A 65 -33.31 -12.78 9.45
N TRP A 66 -32.73 -12.93 8.27
CA TRP A 66 -32.36 -11.81 7.41
C TRP A 66 -33.57 -10.92 7.07
N LYS A 67 -34.73 -11.50 6.76
CA LYS A 67 -35.98 -10.74 6.54
C LYS A 67 -36.40 -9.86 7.72
N GLN A 68 -36.05 -10.23 8.94
CA GLN A 68 -36.41 -9.51 10.16
C GLN A 68 -35.38 -8.41 10.51
N MET A 69 -34.23 -8.38 9.82
CA MET A 69 -33.16 -7.43 10.09
C MET A 69 -33.31 -6.15 9.26
N TYR A 70 -32.84 -5.05 9.82
CA TYR A 70 -32.70 -3.78 9.11
C TYR A 70 -31.28 -3.64 8.56
N VAL A 71 -31.15 -2.98 7.41
CA VAL A 71 -29.84 -2.63 6.86
C VAL A 71 -29.16 -1.63 7.80
N PRO A 72 -27.94 -1.91 8.30
CA PRO A 72 -27.23 -1.01 9.20
C PRO A 72 -26.85 0.33 8.52
N LYS A 73 -27.01 1.45 9.24
CA LYS A 73 -26.75 2.82 8.73
C LYS A 73 -25.71 3.62 9.51
N TRP A 74 -25.02 3.00 10.47
CA TRP A 74 -24.09 3.68 11.38
C TRP A 74 -22.68 3.90 10.81
N GLN A 75 -22.35 3.20 9.74
CA GLN A 75 -21.09 3.28 9.01
C GLN A 75 -20.87 4.63 8.34
N TYR A 76 -19.61 4.99 8.12
CA TYR A 76 -19.23 6.21 7.41
C TYR A 76 -19.00 5.94 5.91
N LEU A 77 -20.02 5.43 5.23
CA LEU A 77 -20.01 5.26 3.76
C LEU A 77 -21.31 5.80 3.15
N LYS A 78 -21.24 6.19 1.88
CA LYS A 78 -22.38 6.65 1.09
C LYS A 78 -22.51 5.77 -0.14
N PHE A 79 -23.63 5.06 -0.26
CA PHE A 79 -23.90 4.18 -1.38
C PHE A 79 -25.39 4.01 -1.65
N GLU A 80 -25.71 3.71 -2.90
CA GLU A 80 -27.08 3.43 -3.32
C GLU A 80 -27.59 2.14 -2.68
N GLN A 81 -28.88 2.12 -2.36
CA GLN A 81 -29.49 0.95 -1.77
C GLN A 81 -29.46 -0.23 -2.76
N ILE A 82 -28.87 -1.34 -2.33
CA ILE A 82 -28.73 -2.54 -3.15
C ILE A 82 -30.11 -3.16 -3.39
N ASN A 83 -30.45 -3.39 -4.66
CA ASN A 83 -31.63 -4.15 -5.03
C ASN A 83 -31.33 -5.66 -5.01
N TYR A 84 -31.53 -6.27 -3.84
CA TYR A 84 -31.29 -7.70 -3.63
C TYR A 84 -32.13 -8.63 -4.52
N GLN A 85 -33.24 -8.15 -5.09
CA GLN A 85 -34.09 -8.93 -5.99
C GLN A 85 -33.54 -8.99 -7.43
N ASN A 86 -32.59 -8.13 -7.78
CA ASN A 86 -31.95 -8.09 -9.09
C ASN A 86 -30.60 -8.83 -9.14
N ILE A 87 -30.18 -9.44 -8.03
CA ILE A 87 -28.91 -10.18 -7.93
C ILE A 87 -29.11 -11.62 -8.41
N LEU A 88 -28.16 -12.12 -9.19
CA LEU A 88 -28.04 -13.55 -9.46
C LEU A 88 -27.16 -14.20 -8.37
N TYR A 89 -27.76 -15.07 -7.56
CA TYR A 89 -27.08 -15.67 -6.38
C TYR A 89 -26.34 -16.97 -6.69
N TYR A 90 -26.53 -17.56 -7.86
CA TYR A 90 -25.86 -18.79 -8.27
C TYR A 90 -25.57 -18.74 -9.76
N SER A 91 -24.31 -18.93 -10.15
CA SER A 91 -23.90 -18.95 -11.55
C SER A 91 -22.79 -19.98 -11.75
N VAL A 92 -23.02 -20.93 -12.66
CA VAL A 92 -22.09 -22.02 -12.94
C VAL A 92 -21.90 -22.18 -14.45
N PRO A 93 -20.68 -22.39 -14.94
CA PRO A 93 -20.43 -22.75 -16.34
C PRO A 93 -21.16 -24.02 -16.80
N LYS A 94 -21.70 -24.03 -18.03
CA LYS A 94 -22.44 -25.18 -18.62
C LYS A 94 -21.58 -26.45 -18.82
N GLN A 95 -20.26 -26.35 -18.80
CA GLN A 95 -19.38 -27.52 -18.97
C GLN A 95 -18.88 -28.03 -17.62
N GLN A 96 -19.41 -29.18 -17.18
CA GLN A 96 -18.74 -30.01 -16.17
C GLN A 96 -18.62 -31.45 -16.69
N LYS A 97 -17.40 -31.85 -17.07
CA LYS A 97 -16.93 -33.18 -16.67
C LYS A 97 -16.39 -33.04 -15.24
N LYS A 98 -16.57 -34.05 -14.39
CA LYS A 98 -15.86 -34.13 -13.11
C LYS A 98 -14.36 -34.20 -13.42
N LEU A 99 -13.67 -33.08 -13.30
CA LEU A 99 -12.26 -33.00 -13.64
C LEU A 99 -11.46 -33.65 -12.51
N GLN A 100 -10.75 -34.74 -12.81
CA GLN A 100 -9.89 -35.44 -11.84
C GLN A 100 -8.48 -34.84 -11.79
N SER A 101 -8.12 -33.99 -12.76
CA SER A 101 -6.84 -33.31 -12.80
C SER A 101 -6.92 -31.93 -13.47
N LEU A 102 -5.95 -31.05 -13.15
CA LEU A 102 -5.78 -29.72 -13.77
C LEU A 102 -5.64 -29.77 -15.30
N ASN A 103 -5.25 -30.92 -15.88
CA ASN A 103 -5.10 -31.11 -17.32
C ASN A 103 -6.44 -31.19 -18.07
N GLU A 104 -7.55 -31.34 -17.36
CA GLU A 104 -8.89 -31.47 -17.94
C GLU A 104 -9.70 -30.15 -17.86
N VAL A 105 -9.09 -29.09 -17.31
CA VAL A 105 -9.68 -27.75 -17.20
C VAL A 105 -9.75 -27.09 -18.59
N ASP A 106 -10.80 -26.29 -18.84
CA ASP A 106 -10.97 -25.55 -20.08
C ASP A 106 -9.69 -24.71 -20.39
N PRO A 107 -9.09 -24.85 -21.59
CA PRO A 107 -7.92 -24.08 -21.99
C PRO A 107 -8.09 -22.55 -21.85
N GLU A 108 -9.31 -22.01 -21.97
CA GLU A 108 -9.56 -20.58 -21.74
C GLU A 108 -9.43 -20.20 -20.25
N LEU A 109 -9.83 -21.07 -19.32
CA LEU A 109 -9.65 -20.85 -17.87
C LEU A 109 -8.16 -20.88 -17.51
N LEU A 110 -7.41 -21.85 -18.02
CA LEU A 110 -5.95 -21.94 -17.79
C LEU A 110 -5.21 -20.69 -18.29
N LYS A 111 -5.51 -20.24 -19.52
CA LYS A 111 -4.94 -18.98 -20.07
C LYS A 111 -5.30 -17.76 -19.23
N THR A 112 -6.47 -17.75 -18.62
CA THR A 112 -6.96 -16.67 -17.76
C THR A 112 -6.15 -16.58 -16.46
N PHE A 113 -5.80 -17.71 -15.83
CA PHE A 113 -4.91 -17.75 -14.66
C PHE A 113 -3.46 -17.43 -15.01
N GLU A 114 -2.95 -17.90 -16.17
CA GLU A 114 -1.63 -17.50 -16.68
C GLU A 114 -1.54 -15.98 -16.88
N LYS A 115 -2.58 -15.35 -17.46
CA LYS A 115 -2.65 -13.89 -17.61
C LYS A 115 -2.71 -13.12 -16.29
N LEU A 116 -3.24 -13.74 -15.24
CA LEU A 116 -3.22 -13.17 -13.89
C LEU A 116 -1.84 -13.28 -13.23
N GLY A 117 -0.87 -13.96 -13.86
CA GLY A 117 0.44 -14.22 -13.28
C GLY A 117 0.47 -15.40 -12.31
N ILE A 118 -0.54 -16.27 -12.34
CA ILE A 118 -0.67 -17.45 -11.48
C ILE A 118 -0.59 -18.70 -12.37
N PRO A 119 0.61 -19.14 -12.79
CA PRO A 119 0.77 -20.32 -13.64
C PRO A 119 0.46 -21.59 -12.84
N LEU A 120 -0.75 -22.13 -13.02
CA LEU A 120 -1.24 -23.36 -12.35
C LEU A 120 -0.37 -24.60 -12.64
N ASN A 121 0.41 -24.58 -13.73
CA ASN A 121 1.29 -25.68 -14.13
C ASN A 121 2.74 -25.56 -13.61
N GLU A 122 3.25 -24.34 -13.37
CA GLU A 122 4.64 -24.12 -12.94
C GLU A 122 4.83 -24.19 -11.41
N GLN A 123 3.76 -23.98 -10.63
CA GLN A 123 3.79 -24.09 -9.16
C GLN A 123 4.07 -25.50 -8.63
N LYS A 124 4.00 -26.55 -9.47
CA LYS A 124 4.38 -27.92 -9.07
C LYS A 124 5.87 -28.10 -8.79
N ARG A 125 6.75 -27.15 -9.15
CA ARG A 125 8.21 -27.33 -9.06
C ARG A 125 8.97 -26.25 -8.28
N LEU A 126 8.38 -25.10 -7.98
CA LEU A 126 9.14 -23.93 -7.50
C LEU A 126 8.59 -23.25 -6.22
N THR A 127 7.34 -23.49 -5.82
CA THR A 127 6.74 -22.81 -4.65
C THR A 127 6.09 -23.81 -3.68
N ASN A 128 6.37 -23.71 -2.37
CA ASN A 128 5.77 -24.54 -1.29
C ASN A 128 4.33 -24.09 -0.96
N VAL A 129 3.48 -23.87 -1.97
CA VAL A 129 2.14 -23.29 -1.81
C VAL A 129 1.09 -24.19 -2.46
N ALA A 130 0.07 -24.58 -1.69
CA ALA A 130 -1.09 -25.31 -2.19
C ALA A 130 -2.23 -24.35 -2.55
N VAL A 131 -2.59 -24.31 -3.84
CA VAL A 131 -3.60 -23.40 -4.39
C VAL A 131 -4.92 -24.11 -4.69
N ASP A 132 -6.03 -23.53 -4.22
CA ASP A 132 -7.41 -23.79 -4.64
C ASP A 132 -7.93 -22.61 -5.47
N ALA A 133 -8.30 -22.86 -6.73
CA ALA A 133 -8.72 -21.81 -7.65
C ALA A 133 -10.26 -21.78 -7.78
N VAL A 134 -10.89 -20.66 -7.43
CA VAL A 134 -12.34 -20.47 -7.45
C VAL A 134 -12.74 -19.44 -8.51
N PHE A 135 -13.68 -19.81 -9.38
CA PHE A 135 -14.19 -18.97 -10.45
C PHE A 135 -15.71 -18.85 -10.39
N ASP A 136 -16.22 -17.63 -10.33
CA ASP A 136 -17.62 -17.29 -10.07
C ASP A 136 -18.18 -17.94 -8.77
N SER A 137 -18.78 -19.12 -8.86
CA SER A 137 -19.40 -19.83 -7.74
C SER A 137 -18.90 -21.27 -7.54
N VAL A 138 -17.79 -21.68 -8.19
CA VAL A 138 -17.30 -23.07 -8.12
C VAL A 138 -15.77 -23.13 -8.06
N SER A 139 -15.23 -23.98 -7.18
CA SER A 139 -13.82 -24.40 -7.21
C SER A 139 -13.50 -25.26 -8.46
N ILE A 140 -12.45 -24.88 -9.18
CA ILE A 140 -11.96 -25.54 -10.40
C ILE A 140 -10.99 -26.69 -10.05
N GLY A 141 -10.34 -26.64 -8.88
CA GLY A 141 -9.47 -27.71 -8.39
C GLY A 141 -8.42 -27.25 -7.37
N THR A 142 -7.96 -28.21 -6.55
CA THR A 142 -6.98 -28.01 -5.48
C THR A 142 -5.68 -28.77 -5.79
N THR A 143 -4.52 -28.10 -5.70
CA THR A 143 -3.19 -28.71 -5.83
C THR A 143 -2.74 -29.41 -4.54
N PHE A 144 -1.76 -30.33 -4.63
CA PHE A 144 -1.14 -31.02 -3.47
C PHE A 144 -2.09 -31.78 -2.52
N LYS A 145 -3.28 -32.17 -3.00
CA LYS A 145 -4.30 -32.86 -2.20
C LYS A 145 -3.82 -34.16 -1.54
N GLN A 146 -2.94 -34.91 -2.20
CA GLN A 146 -2.43 -36.18 -1.67
C GLN A 146 -1.42 -35.95 -0.54
N GLU A 147 -0.46 -35.03 -0.71
CA GLU A 147 0.55 -34.70 0.30
C GLU A 147 -0.07 -34.13 1.58
N LEU A 148 -1.11 -33.29 1.43
CA LEU A 148 -1.88 -32.77 2.57
C LEU A 148 -2.67 -33.89 3.27
N ALA A 149 -3.30 -34.78 2.50
CA ALA A 149 -4.06 -35.91 3.04
C ALA A 149 -3.18 -36.91 3.79
N ASP A 150 -1.93 -37.13 3.34
CA ASP A 150 -0.95 -37.99 4.02
C ASP A 150 -0.61 -37.50 5.43
N GLN A 151 -0.75 -36.19 5.70
CA GLN A 151 -0.61 -35.59 7.03
C GLN A 151 -1.94 -35.39 7.77
N GLY A 152 -3.04 -35.90 7.21
CA GLY A 152 -4.38 -35.75 7.77
C GLY A 152 -4.99 -34.35 7.63
N ILE A 153 -4.35 -33.45 6.87
CA ILE A 153 -4.85 -32.10 6.60
C ILE A 153 -5.97 -32.19 5.57
N ILE A 154 -7.10 -31.54 5.86
CA ILE A 154 -8.22 -31.42 4.93
C ILE A 154 -8.20 -30.02 4.37
N PHE A 155 -7.92 -29.88 3.08
CA PHE A 155 -8.08 -28.64 2.33
C PHE A 155 -8.91 -28.90 1.08
N CYS A 156 -10.12 -28.34 1.04
CA CYS A 156 -11.04 -28.49 -0.08
C CYS A 156 -12.09 -27.36 -0.07
N SER A 157 -13.00 -27.36 -1.05
CA SER A 157 -14.12 -26.44 -1.04
C SER A 157 -15.09 -26.75 0.10
N ILE A 158 -15.76 -25.72 0.63
CA ILE A 158 -16.79 -25.89 1.67
C ILE A 158 -17.94 -26.78 1.17
N SER A 159 -18.21 -26.73 -0.14
CA SER A 159 -19.19 -27.59 -0.81
C SER A 159 -18.83 -29.08 -0.72
N GLU A 160 -17.56 -29.42 -0.95
CA GLU A 160 -17.05 -30.78 -0.79
C GLU A 160 -17.10 -31.20 0.69
N ALA A 161 -16.73 -30.30 1.60
CA ALA A 161 -16.70 -30.57 3.03
C ALA A 161 -18.08 -30.84 3.64
N ILE A 162 -19.13 -30.13 3.19
CA ILE A 162 -20.53 -30.35 3.61
C ILE A 162 -20.98 -31.80 3.34
N GLN A 163 -20.50 -32.40 2.24
CA GLN A 163 -20.85 -33.76 1.84
C GLN A 163 -19.94 -34.81 2.48
N LYS A 164 -18.62 -34.59 2.49
CA LYS A 164 -17.63 -35.59 2.94
C LYS A 164 -17.37 -35.58 4.45
N TYR A 165 -17.48 -34.41 5.09
CA TYR A 165 -17.16 -34.21 6.51
C TYR A 165 -18.31 -33.55 7.28
N PRO A 166 -19.55 -34.07 7.20
CA PRO A 166 -20.73 -33.42 7.78
C PRO A 166 -20.65 -33.25 9.30
N SER A 167 -19.94 -34.13 10.02
CA SER A 167 -19.75 -34.04 11.47
C SER A 167 -18.92 -32.81 11.87
N LEU A 168 -17.84 -32.52 11.14
CA LEU A 168 -17.00 -31.33 11.37
C LEU A 168 -17.77 -30.06 11.02
N ILE A 169 -18.46 -30.05 9.88
CA ILE A 169 -19.24 -28.90 9.44
C ILE A 169 -20.36 -28.58 10.44
N GLN A 170 -21.15 -29.57 10.86
CA GLN A 170 -22.22 -29.34 11.85
C GLN A 170 -21.70 -28.83 13.20
N LYS A 171 -20.49 -29.23 13.59
CA LYS A 171 -19.87 -28.80 14.85
C LYS A 171 -19.42 -27.33 14.81
N TYR A 172 -18.84 -26.87 13.70
CA TYR A 172 -18.14 -25.60 13.65
C TYR A 172 -18.79 -24.51 12.79
N LEU A 173 -19.58 -24.86 11.77
CA LEU A 173 -20.20 -23.89 10.87
C LEU A 173 -21.19 -23.00 11.63
N GLY A 174 -20.98 -21.68 11.58
CA GLY A 174 -21.80 -20.71 12.29
C GLY A 174 -21.55 -20.64 13.81
N SER A 175 -20.51 -21.33 14.32
CA SER A 175 -20.13 -21.27 15.74
C SER A 175 -19.46 -19.95 16.10
N VAL A 176 -18.77 -19.31 15.14
CA VAL A 176 -18.04 -18.05 15.34
C VAL A 176 -18.80 -16.88 14.74
N VAL A 177 -19.37 -17.07 13.54
CA VAL A 177 -20.24 -16.11 12.86
C VAL A 177 -21.62 -16.74 12.67
N PRO A 178 -22.52 -16.64 13.66
CA PRO A 178 -23.85 -17.23 13.60
C PRO A 178 -24.71 -16.65 12.47
N ILE A 179 -25.76 -17.38 12.08
CA ILE A 179 -26.75 -16.95 11.08
C ILE A 179 -27.46 -15.62 11.38
N GLY A 180 -27.37 -15.14 12.63
CA GLY A 180 -27.98 -13.89 13.08
C GLY A 180 -26.96 -12.80 13.44
N ASP A 181 -25.69 -12.97 13.06
CA ASP A 181 -24.61 -12.08 13.49
C ASP A 181 -24.81 -10.63 13.04
N ASN A 182 -25.04 -10.43 11.75
CA ASN A 182 -25.35 -9.14 11.15
C ASN A 182 -26.08 -9.35 9.82
N TYR A 183 -26.55 -8.25 9.23
CA TYR A 183 -27.35 -8.26 8.01
C TYR A 183 -26.68 -9.02 6.84
N PHE A 184 -25.41 -8.74 6.56
CA PHE A 184 -24.70 -9.37 5.44
C PHE A 184 -24.26 -10.81 5.74
N ALA A 185 -23.91 -11.11 7.00
CA ALA A 185 -23.62 -12.49 7.41
C ALA A 185 -24.87 -13.38 7.34
N ALA A 186 -26.05 -12.86 7.67
CA ALA A 186 -27.31 -13.58 7.55
C ALA A 186 -27.68 -13.83 6.07
N LEU A 187 -27.50 -12.82 5.20
CA LEU A 187 -27.64 -12.96 3.76
C LEU A 187 -26.70 -14.03 3.21
N ASN A 188 -25.39 -13.90 3.48
CA ASN A 188 -24.38 -14.88 3.09
C ASN A 188 -24.77 -16.29 3.56
N SER A 189 -25.14 -16.46 4.83
CA SER A 189 -25.51 -17.78 5.38
C SER A 189 -26.71 -18.42 4.68
N ALA A 190 -27.61 -17.63 4.07
CA ALA A 190 -28.71 -18.16 3.28
C ALA A 190 -28.26 -18.60 1.87
N VAL A 191 -27.39 -17.83 1.22
CA VAL A 191 -27.15 -17.93 -0.24
C VAL A 191 -25.73 -18.32 -0.65
N PHE A 192 -24.77 -18.44 0.28
CA PHE A 192 -23.38 -18.71 -0.07
C PHE A 192 -23.28 -19.94 -0.97
N THR A 193 -22.52 -19.82 -2.05
CA THR A 193 -22.45 -20.84 -3.09
C THR A 193 -21.22 -21.69 -2.94
N ASP A 194 -20.07 -21.12 -2.59
CA ASP A 194 -18.86 -21.89 -2.34
C ASP A 194 -17.98 -21.18 -1.30
N GLY A 195 -16.71 -21.54 -1.24
CA GLY A 195 -15.71 -21.05 -0.29
C GLY A 195 -14.78 -22.18 0.09
N SER A 196 -13.93 -21.97 1.10
CA SER A 196 -12.88 -22.93 1.45
C SER A 196 -13.09 -23.56 2.82
N PHE A 197 -12.74 -24.82 2.95
CA PHE A 197 -12.70 -25.55 4.21
C PHE A 197 -11.28 -26.04 4.47
N CYS A 198 -10.76 -25.71 5.65
CA CYS A 198 -9.47 -26.16 6.12
C CYS A 198 -9.59 -26.76 7.52
N TYR A 199 -9.11 -28.00 7.70
CA TYR A 199 -8.96 -28.63 9.01
C TYR A 199 -7.52 -29.12 9.16
N ILE A 200 -6.83 -28.64 10.20
CA ILE A 200 -5.50 -29.08 10.58
C ILE A 200 -5.65 -29.98 11.80
N PRO A 201 -5.25 -31.26 11.71
CA PRO A 201 -5.39 -32.21 12.81
C PRO A 201 -4.45 -31.87 13.98
N PRO A 202 -4.67 -32.50 15.15
CA PRO A 202 -3.79 -32.35 16.30
C PRO A 202 -2.32 -32.63 16.00
N ASP A 203 -1.44 -31.85 16.62
CA ASP A 203 0.01 -32.09 16.59
C ASP A 203 0.65 -31.98 15.19
N THR A 204 0.01 -31.23 14.29
CA THR A 204 0.43 -31.07 12.88
C THR A 204 0.76 -29.62 12.53
N ILE A 205 1.94 -29.41 11.95
CA ILE A 205 2.33 -28.15 11.30
C ILE A 205 2.11 -28.30 9.81
N CYS A 206 1.24 -27.48 9.22
CA CYS A 206 0.99 -27.52 7.78
C CYS A 206 2.31 -27.27 7.02
N PRO A 207 2.74 -28.21 6.14
CA PRO A 207 4.05 -28.13 5.49
C PRO A 207 4.10 -27.11 4.35
N LEU A 208 2.93 -26.70 3.86
CA LEU A 208 2.73 -25.77 2.76
C LEU A 208 1.89 -24.59 3.24
N GLU A 209 2.05 -23.43 2.59
CA GLU A 209 1.07 -22.36 2.74
C GLU A 209 -0.17 -22.72 1.90
N LEU A 210 -1.36 -22.58 2.48
CA LEU A 210 -2.61 -22.82 1.76
C LEU A 210 -3.05 -21.50 1.13
N SER A 211 -3.48 -21.51 -0.12
CA SER A 211 -3.93 -20.31 -0.81
C SER A 211 -5.21 -20.59 -1.57
N THR A 212 -6.19 -19.69 -1.46
CA THR A 212 -7.38 -19.70 -2.32
C THR A 212 -7.40 -18.43 -3.15
N TYR A 213 -7.66 -18.57 -4.44
CA TYR A 213 -7.78 -17.43 -5.35
C TYR A 213 -9.19 -17.31 -5.90
N PHE A 214 -9.81 -16.15 -5.70
CA PHE A 214 -11.17 -15.84 -6.12
C PHE A 214 -11.19 -14.90 -7.32
N ARG A 215 -11.96 -15.27 -8.36
CA ARG A 215 -12.26 -14.41 -9.51
C ARG A 215 -13.75 -14.36 -9.83
N ILE A 216 -14.30 -13.16 -9.89
CA ILE A 216 -15.65 -12.89 -10.40
C ILE A 216 -15.58 -12.76 -11.93
N ASN A 217 -16.55 -13.24 -12.70
CA ASN A 217 -16.57 -13.11 -14.17
C ASN A 217 -17.98 -12.88 -14.74
N ASN A 218 -19.04 -13.10 -13.97
CA ASN A 218 -20.40 -12.77 -14.37
C ASN A 218 -20.85 -11.42 -13.78
N GLU A 219 -21.09 -10.43 -14.66
CA GLU A 219 -21.51 -9.05 -14.31
C GLU A 219 -22.77 -8.98 -13.44
N GLU A 220 -23.69 -9.93 -13.59
CA GLU A 220 -24.98 -9.91 -12.89
C GLU A 220 -24.97 -10.71 -11.59
N SER A 221 -23.85 -11.39 -11.30
CA SER A 221 -23.72 -12.26 -10.13
C SER A 221 -23.22 -11.52 -8.90
N GLY A 222 -23.79 -11.84 -7.74
CA GLY A 222 -23.19 -11.50 -6.45
C GLY A 222 -22.29 -12.64 -5.99
N GLN A 223 -21.13 -12.32 -5.41
CA GLN A 223 -20.24 -13.33 -4.85
C GLN A 223 -20.51 -13.49 -3.36
N PHE A 224 -20.93 -14.68 -2.96
CA PHE A 224 -21.18 -15.04 -1.57
C PHE A 224 -20.39 -16.29 -1.23
N GLU A 225 -19.29 -16.10 -0.52
CA GLU A 225 -18.40 -17.19 -0.13
C GLU A 225 -18.33 -17.35 1.37
N ARG A 226 -18.04 -18.59 1.79
CA ARG A 226 -17.86 -18.90 3.21
C ARG A 226 -16.64 -19.77 3.44
N THR A 227 -15.68 -19.24 4.20
CA THR A 227 -14.45 -19.92 4.55
C THR A 227 -14.48 -20.35 6.01
N LEU A 228 -14.14 -21.62 6.27
CA LEU A 228 -14.08 -22.20 7.62
C LEU A 228 -12.72 -22.86 7.81
N ILE A 229 -11.94 -22.34 8.76
CA ILE A 229 -10.60 -22.84 9.11
C ILE A 229 -10.61 -23.30 10.56
N ILE A 230 -10.16 -24.53 10.80
CA ILE A 230 -10.08 -25.14 12.12
C ILE A 230 -8.65 -25.63 12.33
N ALA A 231 -7.97 -25.03 13.30
CA ALA A 231 -6.65 -25.46 13.77
C ALA A 231 -6.80 -26.15 15.13
N ASP A 232 -6.66 -27.47 15.14
CA ASP A 232 -6.77 -28.31 16.34
C ASP A 232 -5.55 -28.13 17.26
N ARG A 233 -5.51 -28.84 18.38
CA ARG A 233 -4.46 -28.66 19.39
C ARG A 233 -3.04 -28.82 18.82
N ASN A 234 -2.11 -27.99 19.28
CA ASN A 234 -0.71 -28.00 18.86
C ASN A 234 -0.51 -27.92 17.32
N SER A 235 -1.43 -27.28 16.59
CA SER A 235 -1.39 -27.23 15.13
C SER A 235 -1.03 -25.84 14.58
N TYR A 236 -0.52 -25.78 13.35
CA TYR A 236 -0.17 -24.53 12.68
C TYR A 236 -0.63 -24.52 11.21
N VAL A 237 -1.13 -23.37 10.74
CA VAL A 237 -1.40 -23.12 9.32
C VAL A 237 -1.22 -21.66 8.93
N SER A 238 -0.64 -21.46 7.75
CA SER A 238 -0.63 -20.19 7.02
C SER A 238 -1.61 -20.30 5.86
N TYR A 239 -2.65 -19.46 5.86
CA TYR A 239 -3.70 -19.43 4.84
C TYR A 239 -3.72 -18.07 4.15
N LEU A 240 -3.81 -18.08 2.82
CA LEU A 240 -3.78 -16.93 1.94
C LEU A 240 -5.05 -16.85 1.12
N GLU A 241 -5.56 -15.64 0.97
CA GLU A 241 -6.73 -15.34 0.15
C GLU A 241 -6.38 -14.23 -0.85
N GLY A 242 -6.38 -14.57 -2.14
CA GLY A 242 -6.21 -13.62 -3.23
C GLY A 242 -7.55 -13.35 -3.92
N CYS A 243 -7.89 -12.10 -4.21
CA CYS A 243 -9.09 -11.78 -4.98
C CYS A 243 -8.82 -10.77 -6.10
N THR A 244 -9.36 -11.03 -7.29
CA THR A 244 -9.41 -10.07 -8.42
C THR A 244 -10.77 -10.10 -9.10
N ALA A 245 -11.18 -8.98 -9.70
CA ALA A 245 -12.39 -8.93 -10.52
C ALA A 245 -12.17 -8.22 -11.85
N PRO A 246 -12.94 -8.53 -12.92
CA PRO A 246 -12.99 -7.80 -14.18
C PRO A 246 -13.68 -6.43 -14.05
N GLN A 247 -13.57 -5.64 -15.12
CA GLN A 247 -14.10 -4.29 -15.20
C GLN A 247 -15.55 -4.31 -15.71
N TYR A 248 -16.50 -3.90 -14.87
CA TYR A 248 -17.92 -3.80 -15.23
C TYR A 248 -18.50 -2.43 -14.87
N LYS A 249 -19.56 -2.02 -15.58
CA LYS A 249 -20.24 -0.74 -15.38
C LYS A 249 -21.21 -0.76 -14.19
N LYS A 250 -21.80 -1.91 -13.88
CA LYS A 250 -22.70 -2.07 -12.72
C LYS A 250 -21.92 -2.45 -11.45
N ASN A 251 -22.42 -1.98 -10.31
CA ASN A 251 -21.88 -2.36 -9.01
C ASN A 251 -22.18 -3.83 -8.71
N GLN A 252 -21.14 -4.55 -8.29
CA GLN A 252 -21.26 -5.95 -7.86
C GLN A 252 -21.08 -6.06 -6.35
N LEU A 253 -21.85 -6.96 -5.73
CA LEU A 253 -21.78 -7.23 -4.31
C LEU A 253 -20.91 -8.46 -4.05
N HIS A 254 -19.83 -8.28 -3.30
CA HIS A 254 -19.05 -9.33 -2.70
C HIS A 254 -19.33 -9.33 -1.19
N ALA A 255 -19.92 -10.41 -0.69
CA ALA A 255 -20.23 -10.58 0.73
C ALA A 255 -19.73 -11.92 1.25
N ALA A 256 -18.51 -11.92 1.79
CA ALA A 256 -17.86 -13.11 2.34
C ALA A 256 -18.05 -13.24 3.86
N VAL A 257 -18.04 -14.48 4.34
CA VAL A 257 -17.93 -14.81 5.76
C VAL A 257 -16.73 -15.73 5.99
N VAL A 258 -15.88 -15.37 6.95
CA VAL A 258 -14.71 -16.17 7.33
C VAL A 258 -14.80 -16.51 8.81
N GLU A 259 -14.75 -17.79 9.12
CA GLU A 259 -14.74 -18.35 10.48
C GLU A 259 -13.40 -19.05 10.71
N ILE A 260 -12.66 -18.63 11.74
CA ILE A 260 -11.42 -19.30 12.15
C ILE A 260 -11.57 -19.78 13.59
N ILE A 261 -11.21 -21.03 13.86
CA ILE A 261 -11.19 -21.60 15.20
C ILE A 261 -9.77 -22.09 15.49
N ALA A 262 -9.17 -21.56 16.55
CA ALA A 262 -7.86 -21.97 17.05
C ALA A 262 -8.02 -22.60 18.45
N LEU A 263 -7.66 -23.88 18.56
CA LEU A 263 -7.68 -24.67 19.80
C LEU A 263 -6.34 -24.56 20.57
N GLU A 264 -6.14 -25.41 21.58
CA GLU A 264 -5.01 -25.28 22.51
C GLU A 264 -3.64 -25.29 21.80
N ASN A 265 -2.79 -24.31 22.11
CA ASN A 265 -1.47 -24.11 21.51
C ASN A 265 -1.45 -24.08 19.96
N SER A 266 -2.57 -23.77 19.30
CA SER A 266 -2.63 -23.69 17.85
C SER A 266 -2.42 -22.26 17.33
N GLU A 267 -1.88 -22.11 16.13
CA GLU A 267 -1.66 -20.83 15.47
C GLU A 267 -2.21 -20.82 14.03
N VAL A 268 -3.01 -19.81 13.73
CA VAL A 268 -3.52 -19.55 12.36
C VAL A 268 -3.02 -18.19 11.90
N LYS A 269 -2.25 -18.18 10.81
CA LYS A 269 -1.96 -16.96 10.05
C LYS A 269 -2.90 -16.89 8.88
N TYR A 270 -3.64 -15.80 8.76
CA TYR A 270 -4.59 -15.57 7.69
C TYR A 270 -4.25 -14.27 6.99
N SER A 271 -3.85 -14.38 5.72
CA SER A 271 -3.38 -13.30 4.88
C SER A 271 -4.36 -13.04 3.74
N THR A 272 -4.61 -11.78 3.41
CA THR A 272 -5.51 -11.39 2.31
C THR A 272 -4.86 -10.33 1.44
N VAL A 273 -4.79 -10.57 0.12
CA VAL A 273 -4.35 -9.57 -0.86
C VAL A 273 -5.48 -9.38 -1.87
N GLN A 274 -6.12 -8.21 -1.82
CA GLN A 274 -7.29 -7.90 -2.64
C GLN A 274 -6.99 -6.74 -3.59
N ASN A 275 -7.22 -6.98 -4.89
CA ASN A 275 -7.19 -5.94 -5.92
C ASN A 275 -8.46 -6.00 -6.77
N TRP A 276 -9.45 -5.21 -6.38
CA TRP A 276 -10.75 -5.15 -7.06
C TRP A 276 -10.80 -4.04 -8.13
N TYR A 277 -11.90 -4.01 -8.89
CA TYR A 277 -12.22 -2.88 -9.77
C TYR A 277 -12.96 -1.78 -8.99
N SER A 278 -12.41 -0.56 -9.01
CA SER A 278 -12.81 0.56 -8.14
C SER A 278 -13.96 1.39 -8.69
N GLY A 279 -14.41 1.10 -9.91
CA GLY A 279 -15.27 2.00 -10.67
C GLY A 279 -14.44 2.90 -11.60
N ASP A 280 -15.13 3.68 -12.41
CA ASP A 280 -14.51 4.71 -13.26
C ASP A 280 -14.03 5.92 -12.44
N GLU A 281 -13.39 6.89 -13.10
CA GLU A 281 -12.85 8.10 -12.49
C GLU A 281 -13.93 8.98 -11.82
N ASN A 282 -15.21 8.80 -12.19
CA ASN A 282 -16.35 9.50 -11.62
C ASN A 282 -17.03 8.73 -10.48
N GLY A 283 -16.51 7.53 -10.14
CA GLY A 283 -17.04 6.68 -9.08
C GLY A 283 -18.21 5.79 -9.51
N ASN A 284 -18.46 5.62 -10.82
CA ASN A 284 -19.51 4.72 -11.30
C ASN A 284 -19.02 3.28 -11.40
N GLY A 285 -19.84 2.35 -10.94
CA GLY A 285 -19.52 0.92 -10.94
C GLY A 285 -18.59 0.53 -9.79
N GLY A 286 -17.84 -0.55 -10.00
CA GLY A 286 -16.93 -1.10 -9.00
C GLY A 286 -17.60 -2.00 -7.96
N ILE A 287 -16.79 -2.54 -7.04
CA ILE A 287 -17.24 -3.61 -6.12
C ILE A 287 -17.58 -3.07 -4.74
N TYR A 288 -18.70 -3.55 -4.19
CA TYR A 288 -19.06 -3.43 -2.78
C TYR A 288 -18.57 -4.67 -2.04
N ASN A 289 -17.60 -4.48 -1.15
CA ASN A 289 -16.90 -5.53 -0.43
C ASN A 289 -17.33 -5.53 1.04
N PHE A 290 -18.38 -6.30 1.37
CA PHE A 290 -19.03 -6.32 2.68
C PHE A 290 -18.77 -7.65 3.41
N VAL A 291 -17.71 -7.69 4.20
CA VAL A 291 -17.14 -8.95 4.69
C VAL A 291 -17.21 -9.06 6.20
N THR A 292 -17.60 -10.24 6.69
CA THR A 292 -17.54 -10.58 8.12
C THR A 292 -16.48 -11.67 8.36
N LYS A 293 -15.28 -11.27 8.80
CA LYS A 293 -14.23 -12.20 9.24
C LYS A 293 -14.15 -12.24 10.76
N ARG A 294 -14.13 -13.45 11.35
CA ARG A 294 -13.96 -13.60 12.80
C ARG A 294 -13.22 -14.87 13.17
N GLY A 295 -12.27 -14.71 14.07
CA GLY A 295 -11.46 -15.77 14.66
C GLY A 295 -11.81 -15.96 16.13
N LEU A 296 -11.86 -17.22 16.54
CA LEU A 296 -12.05 -17.65 17.92
C LEU A 296 -10.77 -18.34 18.40
N CYS A 297 -10.05 -17.65 19.27
CA CYS A 297 -8.99 -18.24 20.09
C CYS A 297 -9.66 -18.94 21.28
N ALA A 298 -10.12 -20.17 21.05
CA ALA A 298 -11.03 -20.88 21.95
C ALA A 298 -10.34 -21.31 23.25
N GLU A 299 -9.10 -21.79 23.14
CA GLU A 299 -8.39 -22.50 24.20
C GLU A 299 -7.01 -21.88 24.50
N ARG A 300 -6.33 -22.43 25.50
CA ARG A 300 -5.09 -21.86 26.05
C ARG A 300 -4.01 -21.70 24.97
N ASN A 301 -3.28 -20.58 25.01
CA ASN A 301 -2.17 -20.27 24.08
C ASN A 301 -2.54 -20.25 22.59
N SER A 302 -3.82 -20.26 22.23
CA SER A 302 -4.25 -20.13 20.82
C SER A 302 -3.86 -18.75 20.26
N LYS A 303 -3.47 -18.72 18.98
CA LYS A 303 -3.07 -17.48 18.28
C LYS A 303 -3.76 -17.38 16.92
N ILE A 304 -4.28 -16.20 16.61
CA ILE A 304 -4.76 -15.85 15.28
C ILE A 304 -4.13 -14.53 14.86
N SER A 305 -3.51 -14.51 13.67
CA SER A 305 -2.96 -13.31 13.03
C SER A 305 -3.70 -13.03 11.74
N TRP A 306 -4.22 -11.82 11.59
CA TRP A 306 -4.82 -11.31 10.37
C TRP A 306 -3.83 -10.36 9.69
N THR A 307 -3.52 -10.60 8.43
CA THR A 307 -2.72 -9.70 7.61
C THR A 307 -3.49 -9.36 6.34
N GLN A 308 -3.64 -8.09 6.00
CA GLN A 308 -4.43 -7.70 4.83
C GLN A 308 -3.83 -6.52 4.07
N VAL A 309 -3.86 -6.59 2.74
CA VAL A 309 -3.55 -5.50 1.82
C VAL A 309 -4.71 -5.34 0.86
N GLU A 310 -5.28 -4.14 0.85
CA GLU A 310 -6.62 -3.92 0.34
C GLU A 310 -6.63 -2.72 -0.58
N THR A 311 -6.98 -2.97 -1.84
CA THR A 311 -7.12 -1.95 -2.85
C THR A 311 -8.24 -2.28 -3.82
N GLY A 312 -8.73 -1.25 -4.50
CA GLY A 312 -9.56 -1.41 -5.68
C GLY A 312 -11.06 -1.66 -5.47
N SER A 313 -11.63 -1.76 -4.26
CA SER A 313 -13.09 -1.80 -4.12
C SER A 313 -13.68 -0.40 -4.18
N ALA A 314 -14.84 -0.20 -4.82
CA ALA A 314 -15.54 1.09 -4.72
C ALA A 314 -15.91 1.39 -3.26
N ILE A 315 -16.40 0.36 -2.56
CA ILE A 315 -16.77 0.47 -1.15
C ILE A 315 -16.28 -0.75 -0.40
N THR A 316 -15.63 -0.52 0.74
CA THR A 316 -15.14 -1.58 1.60
C THR A 316 -15.69 -1.44 3.01
N TRP A 317 -16.34 -2.49 3.50
CA TRP A 317 -16.88 -2.53 4.86
C TRP A 317 -16.54 -3.85 5.56
N LYS A 318 -15.62 -3.80 6.53
CA LYS A 318 -15.16 -5.01 7.24
C LYS A 318 -14.46 -4.73 8.54
N TYR A 319 -14.59 -5.69 9.46
CA TYR A 319 -13.88 -5.66 10.73
C TYR A 319 -13.43 -7.06 11.16
N PRO A 320 -12.31 -7.58 10.62
CA PRO A 320 -11.71 -8.80 11.13
C PRO A 320 -11.55 -8.76 12.65
N SER A 321 -11.99 -9.83 13.30
CA SER A 321 -12.21 -9.83 14.74
C SER A 321 -11.55 -11.04 15.38
N CYS A 322 -10.94 -10.88 16.56
CA CYS A 322 -10.49 -11.99 17.41
C CYS A 322 -11.27 -12.01 18.72
N ILE A 323 -11.88 -13.15 19.02
CA ILE A 323 -12.43 -13.46 20.34
C ILE A 323 -11.39 -14.30 21.10
N LEU A 324 -10.80 -13.70 22.12
CA LEU A 324 -9.70 -14.24 22.92
C LEU A 324 -10.25 -14.89 24.19
N VAL A 325 -10.84 -16.09 24.04
CA VAL A 325 -11.47 -16.86 25.14
C VAL A 325 -10.41 -17.56 25.98
N GLY A 326 -9.48 -18.24 25.34
CA GLY A 326 -8.44 -19.01 26.03
C GLY A 326 -7.50 -18.14 26.85
N ASN A 327 -7.00 -18.68 27.96
CA ASN A 327 -5.93 -18.01 28.72
C ASN A 327 -4.65 -17.95 27.87
N TYR A 328 -3.91 -16.84 27.96
CA TYR A 328 -2.69 -16.59 27.17
C TYR A 328 -2.91 -16.57 25.65
N SER A 329 -4.15 -16.44 25.19
CA SER A 329 -4.48 -16.31 23.77
C SER A 329 -3.95 -15.00 23.17
N LYS A 330 -3.68 -15.00 21.86
CA LYS A 330 -3.10 -13.86 21.13
C LYS A 330 -3.89 -13.56 19.86
N GLY A 331 -4.23 -12.28 19.67
CA GLY A 331 -4.86 -11.79 18.45
C GLY A 331 -4.04 -10.70 17.80
N GLU A 332 -3.64 -10.89 16.55
CA GLU A 332 -2.83 -9.91 15.80
C GLU A 332 -3.61 -9.46 14.56
N PHE A 333 -3.48 -8.18 14.21
CA PHE A 333 -4.11 -7.59 13.03
C PHE A 333 -3.16 -6.57 12.40
N TYR A 334 -2.84 -6.78 11.13
CA TYR A 334 -1.97 -5.95 10.32
C TYR A 334 -2.72 -5.60 9.03
N SER A 335 -2.89 -4.32 8.74
CA SER A 335 -3.73 -3.89 7.61
C SER A 335 -3.11 -2.73 6.85
N VAL A 336 -3.07 -2.83 5.52
CA VAL A 336 -2.90 -1.71 4.60
C VAL A 336 -4.19 -1.53 3.81
N ALA A 337 -4.75 -0.32 3.84
CA ALA A 337 -5.93 0.04 3.05
C ALA A 337 -5.61 1.27 2.18
N LEU A 338 -5.64 1.10 0.85
CA LEU A 338 -5.45 2.19 -0.11
C LEU A 338 -6.79 2.56 -0.77
N THR A 339 -7.15 3.84 -0.70
CA THR A 339 -8.30 4.39 -1.40
C THR A 339 -7.87 5.52 -2.35
N ASN A 340 -8.41 5.50 -3.57
CA ASN A 340 -8.17 6.48 -4.63
C ASN A 340 -9.51 6.92 -5.26
N HIS A 341 -9.50 8.01 -6.04
CA HIS A 341 -10.66 8.59 -6.71
C HIS A 341 -11.83 8.80 -5.75
N TYR A 342 -12.97 8.14 -5.96
CA TYR A 342 -14.16 8.23 -5.10
C TYR A 342 -14.38 6.99 -4.23
N GLN A 343 -13.34 6.16 -4.06
CA GLN A 343 -13.43 4.97 -3.21
C GLN A 343 -13.72 5.35 -1.75
N GLN A 344 -14.45 4.48 -1.06
CA GLN A 344 -14.78 4.65 0.35
C GLN A 344 -14.45 3.37 1.13
N ALA A 345 -13.79 3.51 2.27
CA ALA A 345 -13.43 2.39 3.13
C ALA A 345 -13.81 2.69 4.58
N ASP A 346 -14.60 1.83 5.22
CA ASP A 346 -14.83 1.81 6.67
C ASP A 346 -14.37 0.43 7.16
N THR A 347 -13.09 0.39 7.53
CA THR A 347 -12.36 -0.84 7.80
C THR A 347 -11.75 -0.80 9.20
N GLY A 348 -11.41 -1.94 9.78
CA GLY A 348 -10.65 -1.96 11.01
C GLY A 348 -10.69 -3.32 11.67
N SER A 349 -10.61 -3.37 12.99
CA SER A 349 -10.48 -4.65 13.71
C SER A 349 -11.24 -4.66 15.03
N LYS A 350 -11.66 -5.84 15.50
CA LYS A 350 -12.24 -5.99 16.84
C LYS A 350 -11.50 -7.04 17.67
N MET A 351 -10.87 -6.61 18.76
CA MET A 351 -10.18 -7.49 19.71
C MET A 351 -11.01 -7.61 21.00
N ILE A 352 -11.54 -8.80 21.26
CA ILE A 352 -12.41 -9.07 22.42
C ILE A 352 -11.67 -9.99 23.38
N HIS A 353 -11.15 -9.43 24.47
CA HIS A 353 -10.42 -10.14 25.51
C HIS A 353 -11.37 -10.71 26.57
N ILE A 354 -11.29 -12.02 26.79
CA ILE A 354 -12.07 -12.75 27.79
C ILE A 354 -11.13 -13.54 28.72
N GLY A 355 -10.18 -14.28 28.14
CA GLY A 355 -9.20 -15.08 28.87
C GLY A 355 -8.13 -14.26 29.59
N LYS A 356 -7.55 -14.82 30.65
CA LYS A 356 -6.48 -14.21 31.44
C LYS A 356 -5.19 -14.11 30.61
N ASN A 357 -4.41 -13.05 30.81
CA ASN A 357 -3.13 -12.80 30.12
C ASN A 357 -3.25 -12.79 28.58
N SER A 358 -4.45 -12.55 28.04
CA SER A 358 -4.66 -12.43 26.60
C SER A 358 -3.97 -11.19 26.04
N LYS A 359 -3.39 -11.29 24.85
CA LYS A 359 -2.67 -10.19 24.20
C LYS A 359 -3.26 -9.87 22.83
N SER A 360 -3.28 -8.60 22.46
CA SER A 360 -3.57 -8.21 21.10
C SER A 360 -2.65 -7.11 20.58
N LYS A 361 -2.38 -7.16 19.28
CA LYS A 361 -1.61 -6.16 18.54
C LYS A 361 -2.39 -5.76 17.30
N ILE A 362 -2.58 -4.46 17.10
CA ILE A 362 -3.28 -3.89 15.95
C ILE A 362 -2.32 -2.90 15.30
N ILE A 363 -1.98 -3.11 14.04
CA ILE A 363 -1.28 -2.14 13.19
C ILE A 363 -2.15 -1.90 11.96
N SER A 364 -2.59 -0.66 11.77
CA SER A 364 -3.33 -0.24 10.60
C SER A 364 -2.64 0.93 9.92
N LYS A 365 -2.46 0.81 8.61
CA LYS A 365 -1.87 1.81 7.72
C LYS A 365 -2.91 2.17 6.65
N GLY A 366 -3.55 3.33 6.80
CA GLY A 366 -4.49 3.87 5.81
C GLY A 366 -3.77 4.78 4.83
N ILE A 367 -4.06 4.69 3.53
CA ILE A 367 -3.56 5.62 2.52
C ILE A 367 -4.76 6.16 1.76
N SER A 368 -4.92 7.49 1.71
CA SER A 368 -6.03 8.14 1.01
C SER A 368 -5.50 9.12 -0.03
N THR A 369 -5.93 8.93 -1.28
CA THR A 369 -5.61 9.81 -2.40
C THR A 369 -6.86 10.17 -3.22
N GLY A 370 -6.75 11.13 -4.13
CA GLY A 370 -7.86 11.65 -4.91
C GLY A 370 -8.92 12.34 -4.03
N LYS A 371 -10.19 11.95 -4.19
CA LYS A 371 -11.34 12.43 -3.39
C LYS A 371 -11.89 11.33 -2.48
N SER A 372 -11.05 10.36 -2.15
CA SER A 372 -11.47 9.14 -1.46
C SER A 372 -11.60 9.35 0.04
N ILE A 373 -12.36 8.46 0.68
CA ILE A 373 -12.58 8.48 2.12
C ILE A 373 -12.07 7.17 2.70
N ASN A 374 -11.07 7.23 3.57
CA ASN A 374 -10.56 6.08 4.30
C ASN A 374 -10.83 6.26 5.79
N SER A 375 -11.60 5.36 6.38
CA SER A 375 -11.97 5.40 7.79
C SER A 375 -11.52 4.11 8.46
N TYR A 376 -10.57 4.24 9.39
CA TYR A 376 -10.26 3.18 10.33
C TYR A 376 -11.26 3.19 11.49
N ARG A 377 -11.78 2.02 11.87
CA ARG A 377 -12.64 1.84 13.04
C ARG A 377 -12.28 0.56 13.78
N GLY A 378 -11.64 0.75 14.93
CA GLY A 378 -11.16 -0.32 15.80
C GLY A 378 -12.00 -0.46 17.06
N LYS A 379 -12.21 -1.68 17.55
CA LYS A 379 -12.75 -1.93 18.89
C LYS A 379 -11.83 -2.84 19.71
N VAL A 380 -11.46 -2.38 20.90
CA VAL A 380 -10.77 -3.20 21.91
C VAL A 380 -11.68 -3.31 23.11
N LYS A 381 -12.11 -4.55 23.44
CA LYS A 381 -12.96 -4.83 24.59
C LYS A 381 -12.25 -5.75 25.56
N ILE A 382 -12.07 -5.32 26.81
CA ILE A 382 -11.52 -6.12 27.90
C ILE A 382 -12.65 -6.49 28.86
N SER A 383 -12.99 -7.77 28.93
CA SER A 383 -14.00 -8.30 29.84
C SER A 383 -13.51 -8.33 31.29
N SER A 384 -14.42 -8.37 32.26
CA SER A 384 -14.09 -8.43 33.69
C SER A 384 -13.17 -9.61 34.06
N ASN A 385 -13.30 -10.75 33.37
CA ASN A 385 -12.48 -11.95 33.61
C ASN A 385 -11.06 -11.89 33.00
N ALA A 386 -10.79 -10.93 32.10
CA ALA A 386 -9.55 -10.85 31.34
C ALA A 386 -8.43 -10.17 32.15
N SER A 387 -8.02 -10.80 33.26
CA SER A 387 -6.95 -10.26 34.12
C SER A 387 -5.60 -10.23 33.39
N LYS A 388 -4.82 -9.17 33.56
CA LYS A 388 -3.49 -8.96 32.94
C LYS A 388 -3.54 -8.98 31.41
N ALA A 389 -4.68 -8.63 30.81
CA ALA A 389 -4.77 -8.51 29.36
C ALA A 389 -3.92 -7.34 28.87
N ARG A 390 -3.37 -7.44 27.65
CA ARG A 390 -2.60 -6.37 27.02
C ARG A 390 -3.07 -6.09 25.60
N ASN A 391 -3.18 -4.82 25.24
CA ASN A 391 -3.42 -4.39 23.87
C ASN A 391 -2.44 -3.27 23.51
N TYR A 392 -1.89 -3.36 22.30
CA TYR A 392 -1.21 -2.26 21.64
C TYR A 392 -1.88 -2.04 20.28
N SER A 393 -2.25 -0.80 19.99
CA SER A 393 -2.91 -0.42 18.75
C SER A 393 -2.22 0.80 18.14
N GLN A 394 -1.87 0.72 16.86
CA GLN A 394 -1.26 1.80 16.10
C GLN A 394 -2.01 1.99 14.79
N CYS A 395 -2.55 3.19 14.58
CA CYS A 395 -3.40 3.54 13.43
C CYS A 395 -2.80 4.75 12.71
N ASP A 396 -2.00 4.50 11.70
CA ASP A 396 -1.36 5.55 10.93
C ASP A 396 -2.11 5.76 9.61
N SER A 397 -2.29 7.02 9.22
CA SER A 397 -2.88 7.39 7.94
C SER A 397 -1.94 8.28 7.13
N LEU A 398 -1.90 8.08 5.82
CA LEU A 398 -1.11 8.85 4.87
C LEU A 398 -2.04 9.50 3.83
N LEU A 399 -2.06 10.83 3.82
CA LEU A 399 -2.80 11.63 2.85
C LEU A 399 -1.88 12.00 1.68
N ILE A 400 -2.36 11.74 0.47
CA ILE A 400 -1.72 12.16 -0.78
C ILE A 400 -2.65 13.14 -1.48
N GLY A 401 -2.19 14.38 -1.65
CA GLY A 401 -3.01 15.48 -2.19
C GLY A 401 -3.85 16.20 -1.13
N ASN A 402 -4.78 17.04 -1.59
CA ASN A 402 -5.53 17.99 -0.75
C ASN A 402 -7.03 17.65 -0.61
N SER A 403 -7.52 16.64 -1.31
CA SER A 403 -8.97 16.38 -1.47
C SER A 403 -9.44 15.07 -0.81
N SER A 404 -8.53 14.25 -0.30
CA SER A 404 -8.85 12.97 0.33
C SER A 404 -9.10 13.13 1.83
N GLU A 405 -9.82 12.17 2.41
CA GLU A 405 -10.19 12.16 3.83
C GLU A 405 -9.61 10.89 4.50
N ALA A 406 -9.06 11.06 5.70
CA ALA A 406 -8.60 9.97 6.55
C ALA A 406 -9.18 10.13 7.96
N ASN A 407 -9.98 9.16 8.40
CA ASN A 407 -10.65 9.15 9.70
C ASN A 407 -10.18 7.98 10.55
N THR A 408 -10.12 8.17 11.87
CA THR A 408 -9.79 7.11 12.83
C THR A 408 -10.78 7.14 13.99
N PHE A 409 -11.53 6.04 14.17
CA PHE A 409 -12.59 5.89 15.17
C PHE A 409 -12.28 4.73 16.13
N PRO A 410 -11.48 4.94 17.18
CA PRO A 410 -11.17 3.91 18.16
C PRO A 410 -12.27 3.78 19.22
N TYR A 411 -12.62 2.54 19.57
CA TYR A 411 -13.57 2.21 20.65
C TYR A 411 -12.87 1.33 21.67
N ILE A 412 -12.68 1.83 22.88
CA ILE A 412 -11.99 1.12 23.96
C ILE A 412 -12.94 0.92 25.13
N GLU A 413 -13.26 -0.34 25.44
CA GLU A 413 -14.15 -0.74 26.54
C GLU A 413 -13.37 -1.61 27.53
N VAL A 414 -13.07 -1.09 28.73
CA VAL A 414 -12.24 -1.79 29.72
C VAL A 414 -13.02 -2.07 31.00
N HIS A 415 -13.26 -3.35 31.29
CA HIS A 415 -13.94 -3.80 32.51
C HIS A 415 -13.02 -4.54 33.48
N ASN A 416 -11.70 -4.49 33.30
CA ASN A 416 -10.71 -5.11 34.19
C ASN A 416 -9.59 -4.13 34.56
N ARG A 417 -9.24 -4.05 35.86
CA ARG A 417 -8.27 -3.08 36.41
C ARG A 417 -6.80 -3.45 36.20
N SER A 418 -6.51 -4.71 35.89
CA SER A 418 -5.12 -5.21 35.77
C SER A 418 -4.58 -5.19 34.34
N SER A 419 -5.37 -4.67 33.39
CA SER A 419 -5.06 -4.69 31.96
C SER A 419 -4.30 -3.43 31.54
N ILE A 420 -3.49 -3.56 30.49
CA ILE A 420 -2.71 -2.47 29.90
C ILE A 420 -3.18 -2.29 28.47
N ILE A 421 -3.57 -1.07 28.10
CA ILE A 421 -4.08 -0.74 26.78
C ILE A 421 -3.36 0.52 26.29
N GLU A 422 -2.74 0.42 25.13
CA GLU A 422 -2.06 1.51 24.44
C GLU A 422 -2.70 1.68 23.06
N HIS A 423 -3.02 2.93 22.71
CA HIS A 423 -3.56 3.28 21.40
C HIS A 423 -2.90 4.56 20.89
N GLU A 424 -2.28 4.45 19.73
CA GLU A 424 -1.62 5.54 19.02
C GLU A 424 -2.28 5.70 17.65
N ALA A 425 -2.45 6.95 17.22
CA ALA A 425 -2.92 7.27 15.89
C ALA A 425 -2.17 8.49 15.35
N SER A 426 -1.74 8.42 14.10
CA SER A 426 -1.02 9.51 13.43
C SER A 426 -1.58 9.74 12.03
N ILE A 427 -1.55 10.99 11.58
CA ILE A 427 -1.90 11.35 10.21
C ILE A 427 -0.71 12.11 9.62
N SER A 428 -0.16 11.58 8.54
CA SER A 428 0.92 12.18 7.78
C SER A 428 0.42 12.61 6.41
N LYS A 429 1.03 13.64 5.83
CA LYS A 429 0.75 14.09 4.47
C LYS A 429 2.02 14.09 3.65
N ILE A 430 1.94 13.63 2.41
CA ILE A 430 2.99 13.86 1.41
C ILE A 430 2.78 15.29 0.88
N ASN A 431 3.71 16.20 1.21
CA ASN A 431 3.72 17.57 0.70
C ASN A 431 4.58 17.68 -0.56
N GLU A 432 4.35 18.73 -1.33
CA GLU A 432 5.09 19.02 -2.57
C GLU A 432 6.57 19.21 -2.32
N GLU A 433 6.97 19.76 -1.17
CA GLU A 433 8.37 19.92 -0.81
C GLU A 433 9.12 18.58 -0.70
N LYS A 434 8.47 17.54 -0.13
CA LYS A 434 9.06 16.20 -0.10
C LYS A 434 9.21 15.64 -1.50
N LEU A 435 8.18 15.75 -2.35
CA LEU A 435 8.27 15.28 -3.74
C LEU A 435 9.35 16.03 -4.52
N PHE A 436 9.42 17.35 -4.36
CA PHE A 436 10.45 18.20 -4.95
C PHE A 436 11.85 17.77 -4.51
N TYR A 437 12.03 17.39 -3.24
CA TYR A 437 13.29 16.85 -2.74
C TYR A 437 13.70 15.55 -3.47
N PHE A 438 12.77 14.64 -3.75
CA PHE A 438 13.05 13.44 -4.57
C PHE A 438 13.36 13.79 -6.03
N MET A 439 12.57 14.66 -6.66
CA MET A 439 12.74 15.08 -8.04
C MET A 439 14.10 15.74 -8.25
N GLN A 440 14.54 16.57 -7.30
CA GLN A 440 15.86 17.18 -7.35
C GLN A 440 17.01 16.15 -7.30
N ARG A 441 16.76 14.89 -6.88
CA ARG A 441 17.73 13.78 -6.90
C ARG A 441 17.57 12.90 -8.15
N GLY A 442 16.76 13.32 -9.12
CA GLY A 442 16.54 12.61 -10.38
C GLY A 442 15.49 11.51 -10.30
N ILE A 443 14.76 11.41 -9.18
CA ILE A 443 13.73 10.39 -8.94
C ILE A 443 12.39 10.92 -9.45
N SER A 444 11.64 10.14 -10.23
CA SER A 444 10.32 10.56 -10.70
C SER A 444 9.32 10.67 -9.54
N ILE A 445 8.24 11.41 -9.73
CA ILE A 445 7.18 11.56 -8.70
C ILE A 445 6.59 10.20 -8.33
N GLU A 446 6.38 9.32 -9.31
CA GLU A 446 5.82 7.98 -9.10
C GLU A 446 6.77 7.10 -8.28
N GLU A 447 8.06 7.10 -8.63
CA GLU A 447 9.09 6.37 -7.88
C GLU A 447 9.22 6.90 -6.44
N ALA A 448 9.10 8.21 -6.25
CA ALA A 448 9.12 8.85 -4.93
C ALA A 448 7.91 8.45 -4.06
N ILE A 449 6.70 8.58 -4.59
CA ILE A 449 5.46 8.20 -3.89
C ILE A 449 5.48 6.71 -3.54
N SER A 450 5.89 5.86 -4.49
CA SER A 450 6.02 4.42 -4.28
C SER A 450 6.98 4.09 -3.14
N LEU A 451 8.17 4.72 -3.10
CA LEU A 451 9.13 4.49 -2.03
C LEU A 451 8.62 4.93 -0.66
N ILE A 452 7.96 6.10 -0.58
CA ILE A 452 7.35 6.61 0.66
C ILE A 452 6.26 5.64 1.16
N VAL A 453 5.36 5.22 0.27
CA VAL A 453 4.26 4.31 0.62
C VAL A 453 4.78 2.93 1.03
N SER A 454 5.74 2.36 0.30
CA SER A 454 6.39 1.10 0.66
C SER A 454 7.03 1.15 2.05
N GLY A 455 7.76 2.23 2.32
CA GLY A 455 8.34 2.51 3.62
C GLY A 455 7.32 2.62 4.75
N PHE A 456 6.19 3.30 4.48
CA PHE A 456 5.07 3.44 5.41
C PHE A 456 4.37 2.11 5.73
N CYS A 457 4.27 1.22 4.73
CA CYS A 457 3.61 -0.08 4.84
C CYS A 457 4.52 -1.23 5.32
N LYS A 458 5.83 -0.98 5.47
CA LYS A 458 6.86 -2.00 5.74
C LYS A 458 6.52 -2.94 6.90
N GLU A 459 6.01 -2.43 8.01
CA GLU A 459 5.63 -3.22 9.20
C GLU A 459 4.52 -4.24 8.92
N VAL A 460 3.61 -3.93 7.99
CA VAL A 460 2.55 -4.87 7.58
C VAL A 460 3.10 -5.86 6.56
N PHE A 461 3.95 -5.40 5.63
CA PHE A 461 4.56 -6.26 4.61
C PHE A 461 5.49 -7.32 5.18
N THR A 462 6.16 -7.04 6.30
CA THR A 462 6.99 -8.04 6.99
C THR A 462 6.18 -9.20 7.57
N GLU A 463 4.87 -9.04 7.74
CA GLU A 463 3.96 -10.09 8.24
C GLU A 463 3.29 -10.88 7.11
N LEU A 464 3.51 -10.49 5.84
CA LEU A 464 3.12 -11.26 4.67
C LEU A 464 4.25 -12.21 4.26
N PRO A 465 3.93 -13.36 3.62
CA PRO A 465 4.96 -14.15 2.98
C PRO A 465 5.64 -13.35 1.86
N LEU A 466 6.93 -13.57 1.65
CA LEU A 466 7.80 -12.71 0.83
C LEU A 466 7.26 -12.50 -0.59
N GLU A 467 6.75 -13.55 -1.23
CA GLU A 467 6.20 -13.50 -2.59
C GLU A 467 5.02 -12.51 -2.68
N PHE A 468 4.13 -12.52 -1.68
CA PHE A 468 2.97 -11.65 -1.60
C PHE A 468 3.30 -10.24 -1.14
N ALA A 469 4.32 -10.08 -0.30
CA ALA A 469 4.83 -8.75 0.06
C ALA A 469 5.34 -8.02 -1.21
N LEU A 470 6.07 -8.72 -2.08
CA LEU A 470 6.54 -8.18 -3.36
C LEU A 470 5.38 -7.86 -4.33
N GLU A 471 4.33 -8.69 -4.34
CA GLU A 471 3.13 -8.42 -5.15
C GLU A 471 2.36 -7.21 -4.62
N ALA A 472 2.13 -7.14 -3.31
CA ALA A 472 1.47 -6.03 -2.63
C ALA A 472 2.17 -4.69 -2.91
N ASP A 473 3.51 -4.67 -2.81
CA ASP A 473 4.33 -3.49 -3.09
C ASP A 473 4.15 -3.00 -4.55
N LYS A 474 4.21 -3.92 -5.52
CA LYS A 474 3.96 -3.61 -6.94
C LYS A 474 2.53 -3.12 -7.19
N LEU A 475 1.54 -3.73 -6.54
CA LEU A 475 0.12 -3.36 -6.69
C LEU A 475 -0.16 -1.96 -6.14
N LEU A 476 0.44 -1.58 -5.02
CA LEU A 476 0.32 -0.22 -4.49
C LEU A 476 0.97 0.80 -5.43
N GLY A 477 2.17 0.52 -5.94
CA GLY A 477 2.86 1.40 -6.89
C GLY A 477 2.01 1.70 -8.14
N LEU A 478 1.44 0.67 -8.77
CA LEU A 478 0.59 0.82 -9.97
C LEU A 478 -0.68 1.66 -9.75
N LYS A 479 -1.23 1.69 -8.53
CA LYS A 479 -2.45 2.45 -8.20
C LYS A 479 -2.18 3.92 -7.86
N LEU A 480 -0.91 4.25 -7.66
CA LEU A 480 -0.41 5.60 -7.38
C LEU A 480 0.12 6.28 -8.65
N GLU A 481 0.28 5.52 -9.75
CA GLU A 481 0.45 6.07 -11.10
C GLU A 481 -0.83 6.84 -11.50
N GLY A 482 -0.72 8.15 -11.75
CA GLY A 482 -1.83 9.00 -12.20
C GLY A 482 -2.36 10.02 -11.18
N THR A 483 -1.76 10.13 -9.99
CA THR A 483 -2.06 11.25 -9.07
C THR A 483 -1.19 12.46 -9.39
N ASN A 484 -1.44 13.11 -10.53
CA ASN A 484 -0.83 14.40 -10.82
C ASN A 484 -1.62 15.50 -10.12
N THR A 485 -0.96 16.23 -9.23
CA THR A 485 -1.32 17.62 -8.92
C THR A 485 -0.59 18.51 -9.92
N GLU A 486 -1.26 18.83 -11.04
CA GLU A 486 -0.81 19.95 -11.88
C GLU A 486 -1.33 21.25 -11.25
N GLU A 487 -0.45 22.04 -10.64
CA GLU A 487 -0.69 23.47 -10.46
C GLU A 487 -0.03 24.23 -11.61
N TYR A 488 -0.84 24.74 -12.53
CA TYR A 488 -0.42 25.72 -13.54
C TYR A 488 -0.38 27.11 -12.90
N ILE A 489 0.73 27.85 -13.02
CA ILE A 489 0.82 29.17 -12.41
C ILE A 489 0.57 30.34 -13.40
N LEU A 490 0.84 30.27 -14.73
CA LEU A 490 0.50 31.39 -15.68
C LEU A 490 0.35 30.98 -17.16
N ASN A 491 -0.50 31.72 -17.91
CA ASN A 491 -0.70 31.61 -19.36
C ASN A 491 -0.98 32.98 -20.04
N GLY A 492 -0.02 33.50 -20.85
CA GLY A 492 -0.16 34.55 -21.89
C GLY A 492 -0.67 35.97 -21.53
N ILE A 493 0.22 36.93 -21.19
CA ILE A 493 -0.13 38.38 -21.06
C ILE A 493 0.99 39.31 -21.60
N ASN A 494 0.62 40.46 -22.22
CA ASN A 494 1.51 41.61 -22.55
C ASN A 494 0.98 42.91 -21.87
N LEU A 495 1.87 43.77 -21.33
CA LEU A 495 1.54 45.05 -20.63
C LEU A 495 2.37 46.24 -21.16
N ASN A 496 1.82 47.46 -21.18
CA ASN A 496 2.54 48.69 -21.60
C ASN A 496 2.25 49.88 -20.66
N VAL A 497 3.28 50.63 -20.22
CA VAL A 497 3.24 51.64 -19.12
C VAL A 497 3.88 52.97 -19.54
N LYS A 498 3.32 54.12 -19.11
CA LYS A 498 3.76 55.47 -19.53
C LYS A 498 4.47 56.28 -18.42
N GLN A 499 5.15 57.36 -18.81
CA GLN A 499 5.98 58.18 -17.92
C GLN A 499 5.17 58.85 -16.80
N GLY A 500 5.60 58.63 -15.55
CA GLY A 500 4.94 59.14 -14.34
C GLY A 500 4.07 58.12 -13.59
N GLU A 501 3.93 56.90 -14.13
CA GLU A 501 3.18 55.82 -13.50
C GLU A 501 4.10 54.84 -12.76
N ILE A 502 3.62 54.26 -11.66
CA ILE A 502 4.25 53.13 -10.97
C ILE A 502 3.30 51.94 -11.06
N HIS A 503 3.78 50.86 -11.69
CA HIS A 503 3.05 49.60 -11.82
C HIS A 503 3.79 48.50 -11.06
N ALA A 504 3.03 47.58 -10.46
CA ALA A 504 3.57 46.37 -9.84
C ALA A 504 3.06 45.15 -10.61
N ILE A 505 3.96 44.19 -10.86
CA ILE A 505 3.62 42.86 -11.37
C ILE A 505 4.17 41.85 -10.37
N MET A 506 3.30 40.96 -9.90
CA MET A 506 3.65 39.82 -9.05
C MET A 506 3.18 38.52 -9.74
N GLY A 507 4.09 37.54 -9.84
CA GLY A 507 3.90 36.20 -10.42
C GLY A 507 5.26 35.49 -10.69
N PRO A 508 5.31 34.18 -11.03
CA PRO A 508 6.57 33.45 -11.26
C PRO A 508 7.22 33.74 -12.64
N ASN A 509 8.49 33.32 -12.81
CA ASN A 509 9.34 33.54 -13.99
C ASN A 509 8.90 32.81 -15.27
N GLY A 510 9.11 33.45 -16.43
CA GLY A 510 8.92 32.82 -17.75
C GLY A 510 9.12 33.75 -18.96
N SER A 511 10.33 34.28 -19.17
CA SER A 511 10.89 34.52 -20.51
C SER A 511 12.43 34.60 -20.43
N GLY A 512 13.12 33.92 -21.35
CA GLY A 512 14.58 33.74 -21.35
C GLY A 512 14.98 32.27 -21.55
N GLU A 513 16.22 32.01 -21.94
CA GLU A 513 16.79 30.66 -22.05
C GLU A 513 17.74 30.45 -20.87
N ILE A 514 17.63 29.31 -20.17
CA ILE A 514 18.62 28.91 -19.15
C ILE A 514 19.47 27.82 -19.78
N ILE A 515 20.60 28.22 -20.37
CA ILE A 515 21.46 27.30 -21.13
C ILE A 515 22.45 26.62 -20.18
N PHE A 516 22.35 25.29 -20.08
CA PHE A 516 23.31 24.44 -19.42
C PHE A 516 23.82 23.39 -20.41
N GLN A 517 25.13 23.37 -20.66
CA GLN A 517 25.74 22.47 -21.65
C GLN A 517 25.04 22.53 -23.03
N GLU A 518 24.78 23.75 -23.52
CA GLU A 518 24.10 24.00 -24.80
C GLU A 518 22.62 23.56 -24.88
N GLN A 519 22.04 23.15 -23.75
CA GLN A 519 20.64 22.76 -23.63
C GLN A 519 19.86 23.78 -22.82
N ASN A 520 18.65 24.12 -23.26
CA ASN A 520 17.75 24.96 -22.47
C ASN A 520 17.08 24.13 -21.38
N LEU A 521 17.39 24.40 -20.12
CA LEU A 521 16.85 23.66 -18.98
C LEU A 521 15.33 23.79 -18.85
N LEU A 522 14.73 24.83 -19.43
CA LEU A 522 13.28 25.01 -19.42
C LEU A 522 12.53 23.92 -20.19
N ASP A 523 13.21 23.21 -21.11
CA ASP A 523 12.64 22.11 -21.88
C ASP A 523 12.60 20.78 -21.11
N TYR A 524 13.22 20.73 -19.92
CA TYR A 524 13.34 19.53 -19.09
C TYR A 524 12.52 19.63 -17.81
N THR A 525 12.01 18.48 -17.34
CA THR A 525 11.41 18.34 -16.01
C THR A 525 12.47 18.48 -14.91
N ILE A 526 12.06 18.62 -13.64
CA ILE A 526 13.00 18.84 -12.53
C ILE A 526 13.94 17.62 -12.36
N GLU A 527 13.40 16.42 -12.45
CA GLU A 527 14.14 15.17 -12.37
C GLU A 527 15.11 14.98 -13.54
N ASP A 528 14.73 15.39 -14.75
CA ASP A 528 15.65 15.37 -15.88
C ASP A 528 16.78 16.37 -15.72
N ARG A 529 16.51 17.58 -15.21
CA ARG A 529 17.55 18.57 -14.86
C ARG A 529 18.53 17.99 -13.83
N ALA A 530 18.02 17.28 -12.84
CA ALA A 530 18.86 16.60 -11.86
C ALA A 530 19.72 15.50 -12.48
N ASN A 531 19.13 14.66 -13.33
CA ASN A 531 19.83 13.58 -14.03
C ASN A 531 20.87 14.08 -15.05
N LEU A 532 20.67 15.27 -15.64
CA LEU A 532 21.66 15.97 -16.46
C LEU A 532 22.92 16.38 -15.67
N GLY A 533 22.81 16.43 -14.34
CA GLY A 533 23.90 16.69 -13.40
C GLY A 533 23.76 17.96 -12.59
N ILE A 534 22.56 18.53 -12.45
CA ILE A 534 22.30 19.70 -11.59
C ILE A 534 21.90 19.23 -10.20
N PHE A 535 22.62 19.68 -9.19
CA PHE A 535 22.36 19.35 -7.80
C PHE A 535 22.10 20.61 -7.00
N LEU A 536 21.17 20.54 -6.04
CA LEU A 536 20.79 21.60 -5.11
C LEU A 536 20.81 21.01 -3.69
N ALA A 537 21.71 21.48 -2.85
CA ALA A 537 21.65 21.22 -1.42
C ALA A 537 20.69 22.24 -0.78
N PHE A 538 19.77 21.74 0.04
CA PHE A 538 18.75 22.57 0.68
C PHE A 538 19.31 23.25 1.94
N GLN A 539 18.86 24.48 2.20
CA GLN A 539 19.13 25.17 3.48
C GLN A 539 18.62 24.35 4.67
N TYR A 540 17.44 23.73 4.57
CA TYR A 540 16.91 22.82 5.58
C TYR A 540 16.56 21.47 4.94
N PRO A 541 17.46 20.47 5.00
CA PRO A 541 17.19 19.14 4.44
C PRO A 541 15.97 18.51 5.11
N LEU A 542 15.01 18.09 4.28
CA LEU A 542 13.73 17.56 4.72
C LEU A 542 13.88 16.18 5.37
N GLU A 543 13.04 15.92 6.37
CA GLU A 543 12.89 14.59 6.97
C GLU A 543 11.82 13.81 6.19
N ILE A 544 12.17 12.59 5.77
CA ILE A 544 11.27 11.72 5.02
C ILE A 544 11.05 10.44 5.81
N SER A 545 10.02 10.48 6.67
CA SER A 545 9.62 9.33 7.47
C SER A 545 9.20 8.14 6.61
N GLY A 546 9.58 6.94 7.05
CA GLY A 546 9.27 5.68 6.39
C GLY A 546 10.30 5.25 5.35
N VAL A 547 11.08 6.18 4.77
CA VAL A 547 12.06 5.85 3.73
C VAL A 547 13.45 5.71 4.33
N ASN A 548 14.06 4.53 4.18
CA ASN A 548 15.45 4.32 4.58
C ASN A 548 16.42 5.04 3.64
N ASN A 549 17.50 5.58 4.20
CA ASN A 549 18.48 6.36 3.44
C ASN A 549 19.14 5.54 2.32
N ILE A 550 19.43 4.26 2.55
CA ILE A 550 20.00 3.37 1.53
C ILE A 550 19.07 3.17 0.33
N ASP A 551 17.77 3.01 0.56
CA ASP A 551 16.80 2.78 -0.52
C ASP A 551 16.59 4.06 -1.32
N PHE A 552 16.56 5.22 -0.65
CA PHE A 552 16.54 6.54 -1.27
C PHE A 552 17.77 6.78 -2.16
N LEU A 553 18.98 6.59 -1.62
CA LEU A 553 20.24 6.81 -2.33
C LEU A 553 20.39 5.85 -3.53
N ARG A 554 20.02 4.58 -3.36
CA ARG A 554 20.04 3.59 -4.44
C ARG A 554 19.06 3.95 -5.55
N LEU A 555 17.85 4.38 -5.18
CA LEU A 555 16.85 4.81 -6.16
C LEU A 555 17.35 6.00 -6.96
N ALA A 556 17.82 7.07 -6.30
CA ALA A 556 18.40 8.24 -6.97
C ALA A 556 19.52 7.86 -7.95
N TYR A 557 20.45 7.01 -7.51
CA TYR A 557 21.55 6.54 -8.34
C TYR A 557 21.05 5.72 -9.54
N ASN A 558 20.11 4.82 -9.33
CA ASN A 558 19.53 4.02 -10.40
C ASN A 558 18.67 4.84 -11.38
N SER A 559 17.97 5.88 -10.93
CA SER A 559 17.21 6.77 -11.81
C SER A 559 18.16 7.54 -12.75
N LYS A 560 19.32 7.99 -12.25
CA LYS A 560 20.39 8.56 -13.09
C LYS A 560 20.95 7.54 -14.09
N LEU A 561 21.18 6.30 -13.69
CA LEU A 561 21.65 5.24 -14.60
C LEU A 561 20.62 4.94 -15.70
N LYS A 562 19.33 4.86 -15.35
CA LYS A 562 18.23 4.68 -16.31
C LYS A 562 18.17 5.83 -17.33
N PHE A 563 18.28 7.07 -16.86
CA PHE A 563 18.31 8.26 -17.72
C PHE A 563 19.46 8.19 -18.74
N ASN A 564 20.64 7.74 -18.29
CA ASN A 564 21.81 7.53 -19.14
C ASN A 564 21.77 6.21 -19.96
N GLN A 565 20.66 5.47 -19.95
CA GLN A 565 20.49 4.19 -20.64
C GLN A 565 21.51 3.12 -20.24
N THR A 566 21.95 3.15 -18.98
CA THR A 566 22.88 2.18 -18.39
C THR A 566 22.16 1.22 -17.45
N SER A 567 22.72 0.03 -17.26
CA SER A 567 22.12 -0.99 -16.38
C SER A 567 22.13 -0.55 -14.92
N THR A 568 20.97 -0.69 -14.25
CA THR A 568 20.83 -0.41 -12.83
C THR A 568 21.68 -1.35 -11.98
N VAL A 569 22.05 -0.91 -10.78
CA VAL A 569 22.80 -1.71 -9.82
C VAL A 569 21.87 -2.37 -8.79
N ASP A 570 22.22 -3.60 -8.41
CA ASP A 570 21.57 -4.33 -7.33
C ASP A 570 22.03 -3.80 -5.94
N PRO A 571 21.39 -4.23 -4.83
CA PRO A 571 21.73 -3.74 -3.50
C PRO A 571 23.18 -4.02 -3.06
N LEU A 572 23.76 -5.16 -3.41
CA LEU A 572 25.13 -5.52 -2.98
C LEU A 572 26.16 -4.68 -3.71
N LYS A 573 26.01 -4.55 -5.03
CA LYS A 573 26.89 -3.70 -5.84
C LYS A 573 26.76 -2.23 -5.45
N PHE A 574 25.56 -1.79 -5.06
CA PHE A 574 25.37 -0.43 -4.57
C PHE A 574 26.10 -0.15 -3.25
N LEU A 575 26.15 -1.13 -2.34
CA LEU A 575 26.90 -1.00 -1.08
C LEU A 575 28.39 -0.74 -1.34
N GLU A 576 28.99 -1.45 -2.30
CA GLU A 576 30.39 -1.23 -2.70
C GLU A 576 30.64 0.20 -3.20
N ILE A 577 29.64 0.82 -3.83
CA ILE A 577 29.72 2.20 -4.34
C ILE A 577 29.55 3.24 -3.22
N VAL A 578 28.63 3.02 -2.27
CA VAL A 578 28.29 4.02 -1.25
C VAL A 578 29.28 4.06 -0.09
N TYR A 579 29.87 2.92 0.30
CA TYR A 579 30.79 2.87 1.46
C TYR A 579 32.02 3.77 1.34
N PRO A 580 32.73 3.84 0.20
CA PRO A 580 33.83 4.79 0.02
C PRO A 580 33.37 6.24 0.14
N LYS A 581 32.18 6.58 -0.38
CA LYS A 581 31.62 7.93 -0.33
C LYS A 581 31.17 8.31 1.09
N LEU A 582 30.67 7.38 1.90
CA LEU A 582 30.37 7.61 3.32
C LEU A 582 31.61 8.00 4.13
N LYS A 583 32.71 7.26 3.95
CA LYS A 583 33.99 7.53 4.62
C LYS A 583 34.54 8.91 4.24
N LEU A 584 34.36 9.30 2.98
CA LEU A 584 34.79 10.61 2.49
C LEU A 584 34.06 11.76 3.20
N VAL A 585 32.77 11.62 3.47
CA VAL A 585 31.94 12.66 4.10
C VAL A 585 31.91 12.55 5.63
N GLY A 586 32.53 11.50 6.20
CA GLY A 586 32.58 11.28 7.64
C GLY A 586 31.22 10.91 8.24
N LEU A 587 30.44 10.10 7.53
CA LEU A 587 29.19 9.51 8.01
C LEU A 587 29.37 8.03 8.33
N ASP A 588 28.81 7.60 9.46
CA ASP A 588 28.82 6.20 9.87
C ASP A 588 27.84 5.35 9.03
N GLU A 589 28.16 4.07 8.86
CA GLU A 589 27.38 3.14 8.04
C GLU A 589 25.95 2.93 8.57
N SER A 590 25.73 3.07 9.88
CA SER A 590 24.40 2.96 10.51
C SER A 590 23.39 3.96 9.93
N PHE A 591 23.84 5.11 9.40
CA PHE A 591 22.98 6.12 8.80
C PHE A 591 22.31 5.66 7.52
N LEU A 592 22.85 4.63 6.84
CA LEU A 592 22.20 4.03 5.66
C LEU A 592 20.87 3.34 6.01
N HIS A 593 20.78 2.76 7.21
CA HIS A 593 19.61 1.99 7.65
C HIS A 593 18.59 2.83 8.43
N ARG A 594 18.94 4.07 8.76
CA ARG A 594 18.03 5.04 9.35
C ARG A 594 17.14 5.65 8.27
N LYS A 595 15.99 6.20 8.68
CA LYS A 595 15.11 6.94 7.78
C LYS A 595 15.80 8.25 7.34
N VAL A 596 15.51 8.72 6.13
CA VAL A 596 16.15 9.90 5.53
C VAL A 596 15.99 11.11 6.45
N ASN A 597 17.12 11.57 7.00
CA ASN A 597 17.25 12.73 7.88
C ASN A 597 16.47 12.68 9.22
N GLU A 598 15.73 11.60 9.51
CA GLU A 598 14.92 11.49 10.75
C GLU A 598 15.82 11.24 11.97
N GLY A 599 15.76 12.18 12.92
CA GLY A 599 16.60 12.19 14.12
C GLY A 599 18.08 12.47 13.84
N PHE A 600 18.43 13.01 12.66
CA PHE A 600 19.79 13.44 12.35
C PHE A 600 20.02 14.84 12.94
N SER A 601 21.23 15.11 13.43
CA SER A 601 21.64 16.49 13.79
C SER A 601 21.74 17.37 12.54
N GLY A 602 21.78 18.71 12.71
CA GLY A 602 21.94 19.64 11.57
C GLY A 602 23.17 19.32 10.71
N GLY A 603 24.31 19.01 11.35
CA GLY A 603 25.54 18.60 10.67
C GLY A 603 25.40 17.27 9.94
N GLU A 604 24.74 16.28 10.54
CA GLU A 604 24.50 14.98 9.89
C GLU A 604 23.60 15.11 8.66
N LYS A 605 22.56 15.94 8.73
CA LYS A 605 21.69 16.23 7.57
C LYS A 605 22.49 16.83 6.42
N LYS A 606 23.34 17.83 6.69
CA LYS A 606 24.21 18.44 5.68
C LYS A 606 25.26 17.47 5.14
N LYS A 607 25.86 16.63 5.99
CA LYS A 607 26.74 15.55 5.53
C LYS A 607 25.99 14.57 4.61
N ASN A 608 24.73 14.26 4.89
CA ASN A 608 23.92 13.39 4.04
C ASN A 608 23.64 14.04 2.67
N GLU A 609 23.42 15.35 2.60
CA GLU A 609 23.33 16.11 1.33
C GLU A 609 24.63 16.02 0.52
N ILE A 610 25.77 16.19 1.17
CA ILE A 610 27.08 16.10 0.50
C ILE A 610 27.37 14.68 0.02
N LEU A 611 26.92 13.66 0.77
CA LEU A 611 26.95 12.26 0.32
C LEU A 611 26.12 12.07 -0.96
N GLN A 612 24.91 12.65 -1.03
CA GLN A 612 24.07 12.61 -2.23
C GLN A 612 24.75 13.29 -3.42
N MET A 613 25.33 14.49 -3.20
CA MET A 613 26.08 15.22 -4.22
C MET A 613 27.25 14.38 -4.76
N ALA A 614 28.00 13.74 -3.86
CA ALA A 614 29.09 12.85 -4.21
C ALA A 614 28.57 11.62 -4.96
N LEU A 615 27.46 11.03 -4.53
CA LEU A 615 26.90 9.81 -5.12
C LEU A 615 26.41 10.03 -6.53
N LEU A 616 25.68 11.14 -6.74
CA LEU A 616 25.07 11.51 -8.00
C LEU A 616 26.05 12.16 -8.99
N ASP A 617 27.34 12.27 -8.66
CA ASP A 617 28.39 12.84 -9.51
C ASP A 617 27.89 14.10 -10.25
N ALA A 618 27.42 15.09 -9.47
CA ALA A 618 26.83 16.30 -10.02
C ALA A 618 27.86 17.06 -10.89
N LYS A 619 27.41 17.66 -12.00
CA LYS A 619 28.23 18.52 -12.85
C LYS A 619 28.20 19.97 -12.35
N LEU A 620 27.03 20.41 -11.88
CA LEU A 620 26.82 21.70 -11.23
C LEU A 620 26.14 21.44 -9.89
N ALA A 621 26.76 21.82 -8.78
CA ALA A 621 26.14 21.78 -7.46
C ALA A 621 25.88 23.19 -6.93
N ILE A 622 24.65 23.46 -6.53
CA ILE A 622 24.21 24.69 -5.87
C ILE A 622 24.07 24.36 -4.40
N LEU A 623 24.90 24.96 -3.56
CA LEU A 623 24.95 24.72 -2.13
C LEU A 623 24.35 25.92 -1.41
N ASP A 624 23.06 25.84 -1.09
CA ASP A 624 22.32 26.94 -0.46
C ASP A 624 22.42 26.87 1.07
N GLU A 625 23.14 27.83 1.66
CA GLU A 625 23.35 27.98 3.10
C GLU A 625 23.69 26.65 3.80
N THR A 626 24.68 25.94 3.25
CA THR A 626 25.13 24.62 3.77
C THR A 626 25.80 24.70 5.15
N ASP A 627 26.12 25.90 5.61
CA ASP A 627 26.71 26.28 6.89
C ASP A 627 25.69 26.66 7.98
N SER A 628 24.43 26.86 7.62
CA SER A 628 23.37 27.23 8.56
C SER A 628 23.20 26.21 9.69
N GLY A 629 23.20 26.70 10.94
CA GLY A 629 22.95 25.87 12.12
C GLY A 629 24.05 24.88 12.49
N LEU A 630 25.27 25.05 11.95
CA LEU A 630 26.41 24.17 12.21
C LEU A 630 27.40 24.73 13.21
N ASP A 631 28.03 23.84 13.99
CA ASP A 631 29.20 24.18 14.78
C ASP A 631 30.47 24.26 13.92
N ILE A 632 31.57 24.68 14.55
CA ILE A 632 32.84 24.95 13.87
C ILE A 632 33.45 23.67 13.28
N ASP A 633 33.31 22.54 13.97
CA ASP A 633 33.89 21.27 13.57
C ASP A 633 33.10 20.64 12.41
N ALA A 634 31.77 20.65 12.49
CA ALA A 634 30.88 20.19 11.43
C ALA A 634 31.06 21.01 10.14
N LEU A 635 31.23 22.33 10.27
CA LEU A 635 31.49 23.21 9.12
C LEU A 635 32.81 22.87 8.42
N LYS A 636 33.86 22.60 9.21
CA LYS A 636 35.18 22.22 8.71
C LYS A 636 35.14 20.85 8.02
N ASP A 637 34.45 19.88 8.61
CA ASP A 637 34.25 18.55 8.04
C ASP A 637 33.55 18.63 6.67
N ILE A 638 32.44 19.36 6.59
CA ILE A 638 31.68 19.53 5.34
C ILE A 638 32.52 20.21 4.27
N SER A 639 33.26 21.27 4.64
CA SER A 639 34.16 21.96 3.71
C SER A 639 35.26 21.05 3.18
N ASN A 640 35.84 20.20 4.03
CA ASN A 640 36.85 19.22 3.63
C ASN A 640 36.28 18.12 2.73
N ALA A 641 35.05 17.66 3.02
CA ALA A 641 34.35 16.70 2.19
C ALA A 641 34.09 17.27 0.78
N ILE A 642 33.58 18.50 0.68
CA ILE A 642 33.36 19.21 -0.60
C ILE A 642 34.67 19.29 -1.40
N LYS A 643 35.78 19.73 -0.76
CA LYS A 643 37.10 19.79 -1.43
C LYS A 643 37.58 18.42 -1.90
N SER A 644 37.33 17.38 -1.12
CA SER A 644 37.75 16.01 -1.47
C SER A 644 36.96 15.48 -2.67
N ILE A 645 35.64 15.75 -2.71
CA ILE A 645 34.78 15.41 -3.85
C ILE A 645 35.26 16.12 -5.11
N LEU A 646 35.54 17.43 -5.03
CA LEU A 646 36.05 18.22 -6.15
C LEU A 646 37.36 17.67 -6.73
N LYS A 647 38.23 17.11 -5.88
CA LYS A 647 39.50 16.50 -6.32
C LYS A 647 39.34 15.13 -6.96
N ILE A 648 38.34 14.36 -6.54
CA ILE A 648 38.14 12.95 -6.95
C ILE A 648 37.13 12.85 -8.11
N SER A 649 36.31 13.88 -8.32
CA SER A 649 35.30 13.91 -9.37
C SER A 649 35.93 13.67 -10.75
N GLN A 650 35.33 12.78 -11.53
CA GLN A 650 35.76 12.47 -12.90
C GLN A 650 35.51 13.65 -13.86
N PHE A 651 34.61 14.56 -13.50
CA PHE A 651 34.27 15.75 -14.25
C PHE A 651 34.83 17.00 -13.54
N LYS A 652 35.17 18.05 -14.29
CA LYS A 652 35.42 19.38 -13.70
C LYS A 652 34.10 19.94 -13.15
N GLN A 653 33.77 19.54 -11.93
CA GLN A 653 32.52 19.88 -11.26
C GLN A 653 32.51 21.36 -10.87
N SER A 654 31.45 22.07 -11.24
CA SER A 654 31.22 23.46 -10.88
C SER A 654 30.38 23.53 -9.61
N ILE A 655 30.72 24.43 -8.69
CA ILE A 655 29.93 24.65 -7.46
C ILE A 655 29.57 26.12 -7.35
N ILE A 656 28.31 26.39 -7.04
CA ILE A 656 27.80 27.69 -6.60
C ILE A 656 27.51 27.55 -5.11
N ILE A 657 28.14 28.37 -4.27
CA ILE A 657 27.88 28.40 -2.83
C ILE A 657 27.13 29.70 -2.53
N ILE A 658 25.97 29.58 -1.91
CA ILE A 658 25.17 30.70 -1.44
C ILE A 658 25.32 30.73 0.08
N THR A 659 25.87 31.82 0.60
CA THR A 659 26.13 31.99 2.04
C THR A 659 26.29 33.46 2.38
N HIS A 660 25.94 33.82 3.61
CA HIS A 660 26.28 35.08 4.26
C HIS A 660 27.41 34.95 5.29
N TYR A 661 27.97 33.75 5.50
CA TYR A 661 29.03 33.52 6.47
C TYR A 661 30.41 33.40 5.81
N GLN A 662 31.35 34.21 6.27
CA GLN A 662 32.74 34.15 5.78
C GLN A 662 33.44 32.82 6.14
N ARG A 663 33.06 32.17 7.24
CA ARG A 663 33.79 30.99 7.74
C ARG A 663 33.85 29.84 6.74
N ILE A 664 32.75 29.56 6.04
CA ILE A 664 32.74 28.52 5.00
C ILE A 664 33.63 28.90 3.82
N LEU A 665 33.66 30.19 3.45
CA LEU A 665 34.49 30.72 2.37
C LEU A 665 35.98 30.63 2.70
N ASN A 666 36.37 30.82 3.97
CA ASN A 666 37.75 30.64 4.42
C ASN A 666 38.21 29.18 4.27
N TYR A 667 37.32 28.23 4.54
CA TYR A 667 37.63 26.82 4.36
C TYR A 667 37.62 26.40 2.89
N ILE A 668 36.62 26.80 2.09
CA ILE A 668 36.47 26.35 0.70
C ILE A 668 37.42 27.07 -0.26
N GLN A 669 37.70 28.36 -0.03
CA GLN A 669 38.53 29.24 -0.87
C GLN A 669 38.03 29.31 -2.33
N PRO A 670 36.90 30.00 -2.59
CA PRO A 670 36.33 30.10 -3.93
C PRO A 670 37.20 30.95 -4.86
N ASP A 671 37.19 30.61 -6.16
CA ASP A 671 37.89 31.40 -7.19
C ASP A 671 37.25 32.78 -7.41
N TYR A 672 35.92 32.86 -7.28
CA TYR A 672 35.15 34.08 -7.46
C TYR A 672 34.09 34.23 -6.37
N ILE A 673 33.90 35.46 -5.90
CA ILE A 673 32.83 35.88 -5.00
C ILE A 673 32.00 36.94 -5.72
N HIS A 674 30.69 36.70 -5.80
CA HIS A 674 29.72 37.64 -6.39
C HIS A 674 28.82 38.21 -5.30
N VAL A 675 28.71 39.53 -5.23
CA VAL A 675 27.80 40.22 -4.32
C VAL A 675 26.54 40.60 -5.09
N MET A 676 25.41 40.05 -4.66
CA MET A 676 24.10 40.34 -5.26
C MET A 676 23.32 41.33 -4.39
N TYR A 677 22.76 42.38 -5.02
CA TYR A 677 21.89 43.36 -4.38
C TYR A 677 20.77 43.75 -5.33
N LYS A 678 19.52 43.76 -4.82
CA LYS A 678 18.29 44.04 -5.61
C LYS A 678 18.21 43.23 -6.93
N GLY A 679 18.61 41.96 -6.88
CA GLY A 679 18.57 41.05 -8.04
C GLY A 679 19.65 41.28 -9.09
N LYS A 680 20.69 42.07 -8.82
CA LYS A 680 21.84 42.28 -9.72
C LYS A 680 23.15 41.97 -9.01
N ILE A 681 24.12 41.40 -9.73
CA ILE A 681 25.51 41.30 -9.26
C ILE A 681 26.11 42.69 -9.33
N ILE A 682 26.36 43.30 -8.17
CA ILE A 682 26.93 44.64 -8.05
C ILE A 682 28.46 44.61 -7.95
N LYS A 683 29.04 43.47 -7.52
CA LYS A 683 30.49 43.30 -7.40
C LYS A 683 30.89 41.85 -7.63
N THR A 684 32.03 41.65 -8.29
CA THR A 684 32.71 40.36 -8.41
C THR A 684 34.17 40.56 -8.00
N GLY A 685 34.71 39.66 -7.17
CA GLY A 685 36.11 39.65 -6.76
C GLY A 685 36.60 38.22 -6.50
N ASP A 686 37.83 38.07 -6.05
CA ASP A 686 38.39 36.79 -5.61
C ASP A 686 38.03 36.52 -4.12
N ALA A 687 38.63 35.49 -3.52
CA ALA A 687 38.41 35.14 -2.11
C ALA A 687 38.68 36.29 -1.11
N SER A 688 39.48 37.30 -1.46
CA SER A 688 39.76 38.44 -0.57
C SER A 688 38.53 39.33 -0.35
N LEU A 689 37.57 39.34 -1.29
CA LEU A 689 36.34 40.13 -1.20
C LEU A 689 35.50 39.75 0.02
N ALA A 690 35.52 38.49 0.46
CA ALA A 690 34.83 38.08 1.70
C ALA A 690 35.36 38.83 2.93
N SER A 691 36.68 39.00 3.03
CA SER A 691 37.33 39.69 4.15
C SER A 691 37.07 41.20 4.12
N GLU A 692 36.97 41.79 2.92
CA GLU A 692 36.59 43.19 2.76
C GLU A 692 35.13 43.44 3.17
N LEU A 693 34.22 42.52 2.84
CA LEU A 693 32.81 42.60 3.21
C LEU A 693 32.59 42.47 4.72
N GLU A 694 33.29 41.56 5.40
CA GLU A 694 33.17 41.42 6.86
C GLU A 694 33.72 42.63 7.60
N SER A 695 34.80 43.25 7.11
CA SER A 695 35.43 44.41 7.75
C SER A 695 34.71 45.73 7.50
N LYS A 696 34.16 45.96 6.30
CA LYS A 696 33.55 47.24 5.89
C LYS A 696 32.02 47.20 5.83
N GLY A 697 31.40 46.03 5.95
CA GLY A 697 29.98 45.83 5.69
C GLY A 697 29.63 45.95 4.20
N TYR A 698 28.33 45.95 3.89
CA TYR A 698 27.83 46.04 2.50
C TYR A 698 27.62 47.48 2.01
N GLU A 699 27.60 48.47 2.92
CA GLU A 699 27.19 49.84 2.61
C GLU A 699 28.00 50.47 1.47
N TRP A 700 29.33 50.30 1.51
CA TRP A 700 30.25 50.88 0.52
C TRP A 700 30.11 50.32 -0.89
N ILE A 701 29.55 49.11 -1.06
CA ILE A 701 29.29 48.51 -2.38
C ILE A 701 27.90 48.89 -2.88
N THR A 702 26.94 49.07 -1.98
CA THR A 702 25.56 49.47 -2.35
C THR A 702 25.41 50.95 -2.69
N SER A 703 26.43 51.75 -2.43
CA SER A 703 26.52 53.19 -2.75
C SER A 703 27.16 53.51 -4.11
N GLU A 704 27.75 52.51 -4.78
CA GLU A 704 28.16 52.55 -6.20
C GLU A 704 27.02 52.06 -7.10
#